data_AF-A0A933Z9F3-F1
#
_entry.id   AF-A0A933Z9F3-F1
#
_cell.length_a   1.000
_cell.length_b   1.000
_cell.length_c   1.000
_cell.angle_alpha   90.00
_cell.angle_beta   90.00
_cell.angle_gamma   90.00
#
_symmetry.space_group_name_H-M   'P 1'
#
loop_
_entity.id
_entity.type
_entity.pdbx_description
1 polymer ?
#
loop_
_entity_poly.entity_id
_entity_poly.type
_entity_poly.pdbx_seq_one_letter_code
_entity_poly.pdbx_strand_id
1 'polypeptide(L)'
;MRAFLLVPLAALALAGCSWFDDGESAGSSSAQAQGGGACDDGNDCTRDIQTGHGCQHHDLPSGRACSATRGQCSGTGTCNGHGTCNVAAWCDDDNGCTNDSCQNRPMQGFVCVHTNRPTGAHCNDQSACTSTDRCTSEGLCAGNPVSCDDDDPCTTDSCEPSSGCHHANAPSSTACDDDNPCTTNDHCNGHGRCISGGPTDCDDGNDCTVDNCVRRLGCTHRPRNNHAACDDQNACTQGDRCDGAGQCAAGHPIICDDGNPCTVDSCDPATGCVFSPAPTTVSCTDGNGCTTGDHCDGQGACASGAPVVCDDSNSCTADLCETETGACLYLNEDVTVSCNDNVLCTAGDHCDGLGTCIGTVDISIACDDNNACTGPDQCTQQATCAGVLIDPSDGNPCTTDTCNPLTGVSHAPVAAGVPCSDGNPANGLELCDGSGTCAPGTSSIPVLERVGGQDPNVKERILGAGRHPVAVGPLGIAVAFVEPLMFDNSPPRLGVATFTLAAGGKGVARISDVTLNADPVVAPLPDGSFALAYTTYGLDGDGLGIGLVRISKTGAIASTTQIVNQTVEYGQRAPDILWIESKVVVAWEDESPSDGRRICQRAFSDQLAPLGDQECEPVEEAWASRVSLAAAGTELAMVWRKDGPIGTDLVVKLGSVKTTVPLVDLPPAEAAAVIALDTDGLLLVYTDGAGVQKAAVIDSAMPVSSPVTLNLFAEERYTPALTATADGIYLAWRQAAQLPWNANLDELYLQKVNADGAPAGTLYTLPADTPHLLGDQSTPALAAVPLLPSGAIFSAWEDLAPNVQGQSPHGDVLISLMATPIVH
;
A
#
# COMPACT_ATOMS: atom_id res chain seq x y z
N MET A 1 39.79 20.14 26.13
CA MET A 1 40.14 21.38 25.40
C MET A 1 38.83 22.17 25.29
N ARG A 2 38.44 23.17 26.10
CA ARG A 2 39.06 24.42 26.61
C ARG A 2 39.65 25.33 25.53
N ALA A 3 38.85 26.29 25.02
CA ALA A 3 39.13 27.75 25.00
C ALA A 3 38.04 28.46 24.15
N PHE A 4 37.11 29.20 24.75
CA PHE A 4 37.20 30.61 25.22
C PHE A 4 36.92 31.65 24.12
N LEU A 5 35.74 32.27 24.16
CA LEU A 5 35.60 33.73 24.23
C LEU A 5 34.27 34.08 24.90
N LEU A 6 34.41 34.76 26.03
CA LEU A 6 33.40 35.18 27.02
C LEU A 6 33.25 36.70 26.91
N VAL A 7 32.00 37.18 27.10
CA VAL A 7 31.61 38.31 28.01
C VAL A 7 31.77 39.75 27.45
N PRO A 8 30.94 40.75 27.85
CA PRO A 8 29.61 40.72 28.51
C PRO A 8 28.57 41.79 28.06
N LEU A 9 27.36 41.60 28.62
CA LEU A 9 26.35 42.61 28.95
C LEU A 9 26.89 43.81 29.74
N ALA A 10 26.33 45.01 29.52
CA ALA A 10 25.71 45.81 30.58
C ALA A 10 24.89 46.99 30.02
N ALA A 11 23.74 47.20 30.66
CA ALA A 11 22.75 48.23 30.42
C ALA A 11 23.26 49.66 30.68
N LEU A 12 22.69 50.65 29.99
CA LEU A 12 22.50 51.99 30.54
C LEU A 12 21.31 52.70 29.89
N ALA A 13 20.47 53.27 30.74
CA ALA A 13 19.33 54.09 30.42
C ALA A 13 19.71 55.58 30.32
N LEU A 14 18.82 56.32 29.63
CA LEU A 14 18.55 57.76 29.66
C LEU A 14 19.42 58.73 28.85
N ALA A 15 18.75 59.31 27.84
CA ALA A 15 18.73 60.72 27.41
C ALA A 15 20.02 61.40 26.88
N GLY A 16 19.90 62.03 25.71
CA GLY A 16 20.79 63.11 25.27
C GLY A 16 20.74 63.45 23.77
N CYS A 17 20.08 64.55 23.42
CA CYS A 17 20.10 65.21 22.10
C CYS A 17 21.44 65.89 21.77
N SER A 18 21.72 66.16 20.49
CA SER A 18 22.27 67.45 19.94
C SER A 18 22.53 67.30 18.43
N TRP A 19 21.88 68.10 17.56
CA TRP A 19 22.19 69.48 17.11
C TRP A 19 23.28 69.60 16.02
N PHE A 20 22.83 70.11 14.87
CA PHE A 20 23.45 70.91 13.81
C PHE A 20 22.25 71.74 13.30
N ASP A 21 22.22 73.07 13.16
CA ASP A 21 23.24 74.11 13.25
C ASP A 21 22.55 75.47 13.60
N ASP A 22 23.25 76.25 14.41
CA ASP A 22 23.39 77.71 14.52
C ASP A 22 22.27 78.72 14.21
N GLY A 23 22.08 79.64 15.18
CA GLY A 23 21.42 80.92 14.97
C GLY A 23 21.15 81.70 16.25
N GLU A 24 22.22 82.21 16.88
CA GLU A 24 22.21 83.01 18.11
C GLU A 24 21.42 84.34 18.06
N SER A 25 20.91 84.64 19.24
CA SER A 25 20.37 85.85 19.86
C SER A 25 20.90 87.24 19.49
N ALA A 26 19.98 88.21 19.51
CA ALA A 26 20.14 89.55 20.08
C ALA A 26 18.95 89.75 21.05
N GLY A 27 19.04 90.22 22.30
CA GLY A 27 19.99 91.15 22.89
C GLY A 27 19.31 92.49 23.13
N SER A 28 18.66 92.68 24.29
CA SER A 28 18.57 93.93 25.09
C SER A 28 17.44 93.77 26.13
N SER A 29 17.67 93.67 27.44
CA SER A 29 17.95 94.79 28.39
C SER A 29 17.08 96.03 28.07
N SER A 30 16.31 96.62 28.95
CA SER A 30 16.41 96.82 30.39
C SER A 30 15.32 97.80 30.82
N ALA A 31 15.13 97.91 32.12
CA ALA A 31 14.69 99.11 32.84
C ALA A 31 13.17 99.33 33.02
N GLN A 32 12.76 99.05 34.26
CA GLN A 32 12.03 99.95 35.16
C GLN A 32 11.10 101.00 34.54
N ALA A 33 9.81 100.91 34.90
CA ALA A 33 9.13 102.04 35.55
C ALA A 33 7.92 101.53 36.36
N GLN A 34 7.97 101.70 37.67
CA GLN A 34 6.76 101.86 38.45
C GLN A 34 6.09 103.19 38.05
N GLY A 35 4.77 103.16 37.87
CA GLY A 35 3.92 104.35 37.83
C GLY A 35 2.84 104.26 36.75
N GLY A 36 1.57 104.14 37.15
CA GLY A 36 0.43 104.29 36.22
C GLY A 36 -0.86 103.54 36.53
N GLY A 37 -1.03 102.95 37.72
CA GLY A 37 -2.34 102.46 38.16
C GLY A 37 -3.28 103.64 38.43
N ALA A 38 -4.10 103.98 37.45
CA ALA A 38 -5.45 104.57 37.59
C ALA A 38 -6.16 104.85 36.23
N CYS A 39 -5.57 104.45 35.09
CA CYS A 39 -6.00 104.94 33.77
C CYS A 39 -6.17 103.89 32.67
N ASP A 40 -5.89 102.62 32.90
CA ASP A 40 -5.98 101.55 31.89
C ASP A 40 -7.43 101.03 31.79
N ASP A 41 -8.05 101.06 30.61
CA ASP A 41 -9.42 100.55 30.36
C ASP A 41 -9.47 99.08 29.90
N GLY A 42 -8.32 98.42 29.73
CA GLY A 42 -8.22 97.03 29.32
C GLY A 42 -8.66 96.77 27.88
N ASN A 43 -8.65 97.79 27.02
CA ASN A 43 -8.91 97.69 25.59
C ASN A 43 -7.63 97.91 24.77
N ASP A 44 -7.13 96.84 24.13
CA ASP A 44 -5.92 96.86 23.29
C ASP A 44 -5.97 97.88 22.13
N CYS A 45 -7.16 98.39 21.80
CA CYS A 45 -7.38 99.35 20.73
C CYS A 45 -7.48 100.81 21.18
N THR A 46 -7.28 101.10 22.46
CA THR A 46 -7.15 102.45 23.01
C THR A 46 -5.76 102.63 23.62
N ARG A 47 -5.29 103.88 23.65
CA ARG A 47 -4.06 104.26 24.35
C ARG A 47 -4.42 105.23 25.46
N ASP A 48 -4.02 104.85 26.65
CA ASP A 48 -4.49 105.50 27.85
C ASP A 48 -3.45 106.47 28.39
N ILE A 49 -3.85 107.72 28.54
CA ILE A 49 -2.97 108.82 28.95
C ILE A 49 -3.55 109.46 30.20
N GLN A 50 -2.79 109.37 31.30
CA GLN A 50 -3.14 110.00 32.55
C GLN A 50 -2.71 111.47 32.56
N THR A 51 -3.66 112.39 32.66
CA THR A 51 -3.39 113.84 32.70
C THR A 51 -3.76 114.42 34.08
N GLY A 52 -3.29 115.64 34.39
CA GLY A 52 -3.63 116.34 35.64
C GLY A 52 -5.13 116.64 35.84
N HIS A 53 -6.00 116.33 34.86
CA HIS A 53 -7.45 116.49 34.91
C HIS A 53 -8.24 115.16 34.77
N GLY A 54 -7.57 114.00 34.85
CA GLY A 54 -8.21 112.67 34.76
C GLY A 54 -7.71 111.82 33.60
N CYS A 55 -8.40 110.70 33.36
CA CYS A 55 -8.03 109.70 32.36
C CYS A 55 -8.60 109.98 30.98
N GLN A 56 -7.73 109.98 29.98
CA GLN A 56 -8.09 110.13 28.58
C GLN A 56 -7.68 108.87 27.82
N HIS A 57 -8.64 108.27 27.12
CA HIS A 57 -8.45 107.09 26.28
C HIS A 57 -8.53 107.53 24.82
N HIS A 58 -7.46 107.32 24.05
CA HIS A 58 -7.41 107.69 22.64
C HIS A 58 -7.39 106.45 21.75
N ASP A 59 -8.32 106.38 20.80
CA ASP A 59 -8.40 105.31 19.82
C ASP A 59 -7.07 105.14 19.05
N LEU A 60 -6.63 103.89 18.95
CA LEU A 60 -5.47 103.53 18.15
C LEU A 60 -5.86 103.37 16.67
N PRO A 61 -4.93 103.63 15.74
CA PRO A 61 -5.20 103.55 14.30
C PRO A 61 -5.68 102.18 13.85
N SER A 62 -6.41 102.14 12.72
CA SER A 62 -6.88 100.89 12.12
C SER A 62 -5.71 99.97 11.74
N GLY A 63 -5.87 98.67 11.93
CA GLY A 63 -4.89 97.64 11.52
C GLY A 63 -3.92 97.20 12.62
N ARG A 64 -3.95 97.83 13.80
CA ARG A 64 -3.13 97.38 14.94
C ARG A 64 -3.70 96.08 15.51
N ALA A 65 -2.85 95.09 15.79
CA ALA A 65 -3.30 93.82 16.35
C ALA A 65 -3.96 94.01 17.72
N CYS A 66 -5.03 93.28 17.97
CA CYS A 66 -5.76 93.25 19.23
C CYS A 66 -6.30 91.84 19.49
N SER A 67 -6.47 91.50 20.77
CA SER A 67 -7.08 90.22 21.18
C SER A 67 -8.38 90.50 21.93
N ALA A 68 -9.47 89.84 21.54
CA ALA A 68 -10.73 89.92 22.27
C ALA A 68 -10.97 88.62 23.06
N THR A 69 -10.59 88.61 24.34
CA THR A 69 -10.98 87.55 25.30
C THR A 69 -12.11 88.03 26.19
N ARG A 70 -13.27 88.35 25.59
CA ARG A 70 -14.48 88.69 26.34
C ARG A 70 -15.70 87.97 25.77
N GLY A 71 -16.09 86.87 26.41
CA GLY A 71 -17.24 86.02 26.05
C GLY A 71 -16.86 84.55 25.77
N GLN A 72 -17.82 83.75 25.28
CA GLN A 72 -17.65 82.34 24.87
C GLN A 72 -17.03 82.17 23.46
N CYS A 73 -16.44 83.24 22.93
CA CYS A 73 -15.88 83.32 21.59
C CYS A 73 -14.45 83.83 21.69
N SER A 74 -13.48 83.15 21.07
CA SER A 74 -12.06 83.54 21.11
C SER A 74 -11.51 83.77 19.70
N GLY A 75 -10.63 84.77 19.54
CA GLY A 75 -10.02 85.10 18.25
C GLY A 75 -9.05 86.28 18.32
N THR A 76 -8.09 86.31 17.39
CA THR A 76 -7.19 87.47 17.19
C THR A 76 -7.73 88.36 16.07
N GLY A 77 -7.49 89.67 16.17
CA GLY A 77 -8.08 90.65 15.25
C GLY A 77 -7.25 91.92 15.10
N THR A 78 -7.83 92.89 14.41
CA THR A 78 -7.22 94.22 14.25
C THR A 78 -8.17 95.34 14.66
N CYS A 79 -7.62 96.38 15.29
CA CYS A 79 -8.36 97.59 15.64
C CYS A 79 -8.90 98.25 14.38
N ASN A 80 -10.11 98.80 14.44
CA ASN A 80 -10.75 99.44 13.28
C ASN A 80 -10.49 100.96 13.17
N GLY A 81 -9.67 101.53 14.06
CA GLY A 81 -9.39 102.98 14.08
C GLY A 81 -10.31 103.81 14.97
N HIS A 82 -11.29 103.17 15.63
CA HIS A 82 -12.28 103.81 16.51
C HIS A 82 -12.42 103.05 17.85
N GLY A 83 -11.30 102.59 18.40
CA GLY A 83 -11.26 101.98 19.73
C GLY A 83 -11.90 100.59 19.83
N THR A 84 -12.17 99.90 18.71
CA THR A 84 -12.82 98.58 18.71
C THR A 84 -12.01 97.53 17.95
N CYS A 85 -11.91 96.32 18.53
CA CYS A 85 -11.19 95.18 17.96
C CYS A 85 -12.10 94.35 17.04
N ASN A 86 -11.71 94.17 15.77
CA ASN A 86 -12.46 93.38 14.80
C ASN A 86 -11.85 91.97 14.70
N VAL A 87 -12.50 90.96 15.29
CA VAL A 87 -12.01 89.56 15.37
C VAL A 87 -12.78 88.61 14.45
N ALA A 88 -12.09 87.61 13.90
CA ALA A 88 -12.71 86.39 13.40
C ALA A 88 -12.84 85.43 14.60
N ALA A 89 -14.05 85.31 15.14
CA ALA A 89 -14.30 84.54 16.35
C ALA A 89 -14.64 83.08 16.03
N TRP A 90 -13.98 82.13 16.70
CA TRP A 90 -14.29 80.71 16.61
C TRP A 90 -15.03 80.25 17.87
N CYS A 91 -16.13 79.55 17.67
CA CYS A 91 -16.80 78.75 18.69
C CYS A 91 -17.30 77.48 17.99
N ASP A 92 -16.89 76.33 18.50
CA ASP A 92 -17.20 74.99 17.99
C ASP A 92 -17.60 74.16 19.21
N ASP A 93 -18.74 73.47 19.17
CA ASP A 93 -19.20 72.59 20.26
C ASP A 93 -18.85 71.11 20.05
N ASP A 94 -18.02 70.79 19.05
CA ASP A 94 -17.63 69.44 18.63
C ASP A 94 -18.84 68.57 18.21
N ASN A 95 -20.03 69.15 18.02
CA ASN A 95 -21.18 68.46 17.47
C ASN A 95 -21.25 68.68 15.95
N GLY A 96 -20.91 67.65 15.17
CA GLY A 96 -20.98 67.69 13.71
C GLY A 96 -22.39 67.94 13.13
N CYS A 97 -23.43 67.98 13.96
CA CYS A 97 -24.81 68.30 13.61
C CYS A 97 -25.27 69.70 13.98
N THR A 98 -24.38 70.57 14.41
CA THR A 98 -24.62 72.01 14.59
C THR A 98 -23.77 72.82 13.62
N ASN A 99 -24.30 73.95 13.18
CA ASN A 99 -23.54 75.01 12.54
C ASN A 99 -23.27 76.07 13.59
N ASP A 100 -22.00 76.29 13.90
CA ASP A 100 -21.58 77.13 15.00
C ASP A 100 -21.12 78.48 14.50
N SER A 101 -21.64 79.54 15.12
CA SER A 101 -21.32 80.90 14.72
C SER A 101 -21.31 81.86 15.90
N CYS A 102 -20.26 82.67 15.99
CA CYS A 102 -20.21 83.78 16.93
C CYS A 102 -21.01 84.96 16.39
N GLN A 103 -22.17 85.21 16.99
CA GLN A 103 -23.06 86.31 16.60
C GLN A 103 -22.87 87.49 17.55
N ASN A 104 -22.65 88.69 17.00
CA ASN A 104 -22.55 89.91 17.78
C ASN A 104 -23.95 90.37 18.21
N ARG A 105 -24.25 90.30 19.53
CA ARG A 105 -25.52 90.77 20.07
C ARG A 105 -25.34 92.13 20.77
N PRO A 106 -26.16 93.15 20.40
CA PRO A 106 -26.06 94.48 21.02
C PRO A 106 -26.20 94.39 22.55
N MET A 107 -25.25 94.97 23.28
CA MET A 107 -25.11 94.98 24.75
C MET A 107 -24.63 93.69 25.43
N GLN A 108 -24.46 92.56 24.73
CA GLN A 108 -23.96 91.29 25.31
C GLN A 108 -22.63 90.79 24.70
N GLY A 109 -22.14 91.43 23.64
CA GLY A 109 -20.90 91.04 22.96
C GLY A 109 -21.11 89.87 21.99
N PHE A 110 -20.02 89.22 21.59
CA PHE A 110 -20.08 88.02 20.74
C PHE A 110 -20.56 86.83 21.57
N VAL A 111 -21.70 86.26 21.19
CA VAL A 111 -22.30 85.07 21.81
C VAL A 111 -22.20 83.92 20.82
N CYS A 112 -21.78 82.75 21.28
CA CYS A 112 -21.77 81.56 20.45
C CYS A 112 -23.20 81.06 20.25
N VAL A 113 -23.57 80.81 18.99
CA VAL A 113 -24.89 80.29 18.62
C VAL A 113 -24.68 79.02 17.80
N HIS A 114 -25.21 77.92 18.31
CA HIS A 114 -25.23 76.60 17.68
C HIS A 114 -26.62 76.38 17.05
N THR A 115 -26.66 76.04 15.77
CA THR A 115 -27.93 75.78 15.06
C THR A 115 -27.93 74.41 14.40
N ASN A 116 -28.95 73.59 14.65
CA ASN A 116 -29.02 72.24 14.11
C ASN A 116 -28.93 72.26 12.57
N ARG A 117 -28.04 71.43 12.03
CA ARG A 117 -27.95 71.13 10.60
C ARG A 117 -29.20 70.34 10.16
N PRO A 118 -29.55 70.36 8.86
CA PRO A 118 -30.74 69.66 8.38
C PRO A 118 -30.72 68.15 8.69
N THR A 119 -31.88 67.57 8.99
CA THR A 119 -32.03 66.11 9.16
C THR A 119 -31.49 65.38 7.93
N GLY A 120 -30.65 64.36 8.14
CA GLY A 120 -29.99 63.62 7.06
C GLY A 120 -28.67 64.24 6.57
N ALA A 121 -28.23 65.38 7.12
CA ALA A 121 -26.89 65.90 6.88
C ALA A 121 -25.84 64.90 7.38
N HIS A 122 -24.73 64.77 6.65
CA HIS A 122 -23.60 63.94 7.05
C HIS A 122 -22.95 64.51 8.32
N CYS A 123 -22.73 63.65 9.28
CA CYS A 123 -21.99 63.92 10.50
C CYS A 123 -21.14 62.68 10.83
N ASN A 124 -20.41 62.70 11.95
CA ASN A 124 -19.71 61.54 12.48
C ASN A 124 -19.95 61.51 13.99
N ASP A 125 -20.52 60.44 14.51
CA ASP A 125 -20.82 60.29 15.95
C ASP A 125 -19.63 59.75 16.76
N GLN A 126 -18.47 59.62 16.10
CA GLN A 126 -17.19 59.09 16.57
C GLN A 126 -17.26 57.63 17.05
N SER A 127 -18.38 56.94 16.84
CA SER A 127 -18.52 55.53 17.14
C SER A 127 -18.14 54.70 15.90
N ALA A 128 -17.14 53.84 16.05
CA ALA A 128 -16.76 52.85 15.03
C ALA A 128 -17.81 51.73 14.88
N CYS A 129 -18.80 51.66 15.79
CA CYS A 129 -19.90 50.69 15.78
C CYS A 129 -21.13 51.14 15.00
N THR A 130 -21.05 52.32 14.41
CA THR A 130 -22.11 52.93 13.63
C THR A 130 -21.54 53.27 12.25
N SER A 131 -22.37 53.09 11.23
CA SER A 131 -22.03 53.48 9.86
C SER A 131 -23.10 54.41 9.32
N THR A 132 -22.71 55.23 8.33
CA THR A 132 -23.62 56.17 7.66
C THR A 132 -24.26 57.20 8.59
N ASP A 133 -23.48 57.80 9.51
CA ASP A 133 -24.01 58.71 10.53
C ASP A 133 -24.66 59.96 9.93
N ARG A 134 -25.90 60.22 10.39
CA ARG A 134 -26.73 61.34 9.93
C ARG A 134 -27.26 62.14 11.09
N CYS A 135 -27.44 63.44 10.85
CA CYS A 135 -28.11 64.30 11.81
C CYS A 135 -29.60 63.93 11.93
N THR A 136 -30.05 63.73 13.17
CA THR A 136 -31.46 63.55 13.50
C THR A 136 -32.18 64.91 13.52
N SER A 137 -33.51 64.89 13.59
CA SER A 137 -34.31 66.12 13.74
C SER A 137 -34.03 66.87 15.04
N GLU A 138 -33.36 66.24 16.01
CA GLU A 138 -33.02 66.83 17.31
C GLU A 138 -31.60 67.43 17.31
N GLY A 139 -30.85 67.33 16.21
CA GLY A 139 -29.48 67.86 16.10
C GLY A 139 -28.41 66.93 16.68
N LEU A 140 -28.73 65.66 16.87
CA LEU A 140 -27.78 64.62 17.29
C LEU A 140 -27.24 63.89 16.06
N CYS A 141 -25.97 63.52 16.11
CA CYS A 141 -25.39 62.62 15.12
C CYS A 141 -25.65 61.17 15.55
N ALA A 142 -26.25 60.36 14.67
CA ALA A 142 -26.47 58.94 14.92
C ALA A 142 -26.32 58.12 13.62
N GLY A 143 -25.62 57.00 13.68
CA GLY A 143 -25.52 56.03 12.58
C GLY A 143 -26.31 54.75 12.76
N ASN A 144 -26.28 53.91 11.73
CA ASN A 144 -26.85 52.56 11.76
C ASN A 144 -25.85 51.60 12.39
N PRO A 145 -26.29 50.69 13.28
CA PRO A 145 -25.40 49.70 13.90
C PRO A 145 -24.66 48.87 12.84
N VAL A 146 -23.35 48.73 13.01
CA VAL A 146 -22.50 47.82 12.23
C VAL A 146 -22.69 46.41 12.79
N SER A 147 -22.92 45.42 11.90
CA SER A 147 -22.90 44.01 12.30
C SER A 147 -21.46 43.56 12.48
N CYS A 148 -21.15 43.02 13.65
CA CYS A 148 -19.84 42.47 13.97
C CYS A 148 -19.81 40.94 13.93
N ASP A 149 -20.85 40.31 13.40
CA ASP A 149 -20.88 38.86 13.18
C ASP A 149 -19.81 38.47 12.14
N ASP A 150 -18.86 37.63 12.52
CA ASP A 150 -17.83 37.10 11.62
C ASP A 150 -18.18 35.72 11.03
N ASP A 151 -19.40 35.24 11.27
CA ASP A 151 -19.89 33.91 10.89
C ASP A 151 -19.07 32.75 11.50
N ASP A 152 -18.20 33.00 12.50
CA ASP A 152 -17.46 31.94 13.21
C ASP A 152 -18.21 31.55 14.51
N PRO A 153 -18.79 30.33 14.60
CA PRO A 153 -19.48 29.89 15.81
C PRO A 153 -18.56 29.74 17.04
N CYS A 154 -17.24 29.80 16.86
CA CYS A 154 -16.25 29.77 17.92
C CYS A 154 -15.72 31.13 18.37
N THR A 155 -16.32 32.22 17.90
CA THR A 155 -16.13 33.56 18.43
C THR A 155 -17.42 34.06 19.08
N THR A 156 -17.30 35.13 19.85
CA THR A 156 -18.42 35.88 20.40
C THR A 156 -18.19 37.33 20.04
N ASP A 157 -19.11 37.85 19.23
CA ASP A 157 -18.96 39.17 18.62
C ASP A 157 -19.53 40.26 19.50
N SER A 158 -18.76 41.34 19.58
CA SER A 158 -19.16 42.54 20.27
C SER A 158 -18.64 43.75 19.52
N CYS A 159 -19.29 44.89 19.71
CA CYS A 159 -18.83 46.13 19.14
C CYS A 159 -18.52 47.14 20.24
N GLU A 160 -17.28 47.62 20.26
CA GLU A 160 -16.81 48.64 21.19
C GLU A 160 -16.76 50.00 20.48
N PRO A 161 -17.53 51.02 20.89
CA PRO A 161 -17.68 52.27 20.14
C PRO A 161 -16.37 52.98 19.77
N SER A 162 -15.32 52.82 20.59
CA SER A 162 -14.02 53.46 20.35
C SER A 162 -13.10 52.72 19.38
N SER A 163 -13.33 51.42 19.14
CA SER A 163 -12.38 50.55 18.42
C SER A 163 -13.01 49.62 17.39
N GLY A 164 -14.35 49.53 17.32
CA GLY A 164 -15.09 48.76 16.33
C GLY A 164 -15.38 47.33 16.78
N CYS A 165 -15.45 46.41 15.84
CA CYS A 165 -15.79 45.01 16.09
C CYS A 165 -14.68 44.25 16.81
N HIS A 166 -15.06 43.44 17.81
CA HIS A 166 -14.21 42.54 18.57
C HIS A 166 -14.81 41.15 18.59
N HIS A 167 -14.00 40.15 18.25
CA HIS A 167 -14.36 38.73 18.16
C HIS A 167 -13.58 37.97 19.24
N ALA A 168 -14.24 37.60 20.33
CA ALA A 168 -13.59 36.92 21.46
C ALA A 168 -13.81 35.41 21.41
N ASN A 169 -12.77 34.62 21.65
CA ASN A 169 -12.86 33.14 21.59
C ASN A 169 -13.95 32.58 22.53
N ALA A 170 -14.84 31.76 21.97
CA ALA A 170 -15.86 31.05 22.73
C ALA A 170 -15.24 29.91 23.59
N PRO A 171 -15.89 29.50 24.70
CA PRO A 171 -15.42 28.41 25.56
C PRO A 171 -15.17 27.09 24.84
N SER A 172 -14.29 26.25 25.41
CA SER A 172 -13.85 24.98 24.81
C SER A 172 -14.90 23.87 24.76
N SER A 173 -16.16 24.17 24.99
CA SER A 173 -17.28 23.21 24.97
C SER A 173 -18.50 23.79 24.26
N THR A 174 -18.35 24.94 23.62
CA THR A 174 -19.39 25.54 22.77
C THR A 174 -19.52 24.65 21.55
N ALA A 175 -20.74 24.19 21.26
CA ALA A 175 -21.01 23.39 20.08
C ALA A 175 -20.76 24.23 18.82
N CYS A 176 -20.09 23.63 17.85
CA CYS A 176 -19.87 24.18 16.52
C CYS A 176 -20.00 23.04 15.51
N ASP A 177 -19.89 23.36 14.23
CA ASP A 177 -19.83 22.38 13.14
C ASP A 177 -18.49 22.59 12.43
N ASP A 178 -17.71 21.53 12.25
CA ASP A 178 -16.42 21.60 11.54
C ASP A 178 -16.56 21.32 10.03
N ASP A 179 -17.80 21.32 9.54
CA ASP A 179 -18.24 21.01 8.17
C ASP A 179 -17.83 19.59 7.71
N ASN A 180 -17.49 18.71 8.65
CA ASN A 180 -17.15 17.32 8.37
C ASN A 180 -18.27 16.38 8.85
N PRO A 181 -19.08 15.81 7.94
CA PRO A 181 -20.14 14.88 8.31
C PRO A 181 -19.64 13.56 8.92
N CYS A 182 -18.32 13.33 8.94
CA CYS A 182 -17.67 12.18 9.56
C CYS A 182 -17.28 12.38 11.01
N THR A 183 -17.62 13.52 11.57
CA THR A 183 -17.42 13.83 12.97
C THR A 183 -18.76 14.21 13.59
N THR A 184 -18.90 13.89 14.86
CA THR A 184 -20.08 14.22 15.67
C THR A 184 -19.62 14.88 16.95
N ASN A 185 -20.45 15.76 17.49
CA ASN A 185 -20.16 16.50 18.72
C ASN A 185 -18.95 17.43 18.59
N ASP A 186 -18.85 18.15 17.47
CA ASP A 186 -17.81 19.14 17.26
C ASP A 186 -17.99 20.31 18.23
N HIS A 187 -16.85 20.82 18.69
CA HIS A 187 -16.83 21.83 19.74
C HIS A 187 -15.65 22.77 19.57
N CYS A 188 -15.78 23.98 20.08
CA CYS A 188 -14.71 24.94 20.05
C CYS A 188 -13.57 24.49 20.96
N ASN A 189 -12.33 24.82 20.62
CA ASN A 189 -11.16 24.48 21.44
C ASN A 189 -10.81 25.53 22.52
N GLY A 190 -11.63 26.57 22.69
CA GLY A 190 -11.34 27.70 23.59
C GLY A 190 -10.40 28.76 22.99
N HIS A 191 -9.94 28.56 21.75
CA HIS A 191 -9.00 29.41 21.03
C HIS A 191 -9.55 29.91 19.69
N GLY A 192 -10.88 29.93 19.52
CA GLY A 192 -11.52 30.45 18.30
C GLY A 192 -11.44 29.50 17.11
N ARG A 193 -11.40 28.17 17.36
CA ARG A 193 -11.43 27.17 16.29
C ARG A 193 -12.35 26.02 16.65
N CYS A 194 -13.22 25.65 15.71
CA CYS A 194 -14.01 24.44 15.80
C CYS A 194 -13.10 23.21 15.59
N ILE A 195 -13.19 22.25 16.51
CA ILE A 195 -12.45 20.99 16.44
C ILE A 195 -13.43 19.82 16.42
N SER A 196 -13.05 18.80 15.66
CA SER A 196 -13.80 17.56 15.53
C SER A 196 -14.03 16.88 16.87
N GLY A 197 -15.24 16.41 17.11
CA GLY A 197 -15.57 15.57 18.26
C GLY A 197 -15.15 14.11 18.07
N GLY A 198 -16.12 13.19 18.07
CA GLY A 198 -15.92 11.77 17.85
C GLY A 198 -16.23 11.34 16.40
N PRO A 199 -15.68 10.22 15.92
CA PRO A 199 -16.00 9.71 14.58
C PRO A 199 -17.47 9.33 14.46
N THR A 200 -18.09 9.63 13.32
CA THR A 200 -19.43 9.14 12.96
C THR A 200 -19.38 7.63 12.73
N ASP A 201 -20.26 6.88 13.41
CA ASP A 201 -20.45 5.46 13.16
C ASP A 201 -21.23 5.26 11.85
N CYS A 202 -20.61 4.57 10.89
CA CYS A 202 -21.16 4.36 9.56
C CYS A 202 -21.53 2.91 9.29
N ASP A 203 -21.50 2.03 10.29
CA ASP A 203 -21.90 0.63 10.11
C ASP A 203 -23.38 0.53 9.74
N ASP A 204 -23.70 -0.06 8.58
CA ASP A 204 -25.08 -0.30 8.13
C ASP A 204 -25.60 -1.70 8.47
N GLY A 205 -24.78 -2.53 9.10
CA GLY A 205 -25.10 -3.90 9.48
C GLY A 205 -25.17 -4.87 8.30
N ASN A 206 -24.63 -4.51 7.13
CA ASN A 206 -24.54 -5.40 5.97
C ASN A 206 -23.09 -5.86 5.74
N ASP A 207 -22.83 -7.15 5.95
CA ASP A 207 -21.51 -7.76 5.77
C ASP A 207 -20.95 -7.62 4.34
N CYS A 208 -21.82 -7.38 3.36
CA CYS A 208 -21.45 -7.19 1.96
C CYS A 208 -21.22 -5.75 1.55
N THR A 209 -21.22 -4.82 2.50
CA THR A 209 -20.77 -3.46 2.31
C THR A 209 -19.46 -3.19 3.07
N VAL A 210 -18.72 -2.20 2.58
CA VAL A 210 -17.62 -1.58 3.30
C VAL A 210 -18.07 -0.19 3.66
N ASP A 211 -18.20 0.04 4.96
CA ASP A 211 -18.67 1.29 5.52
C ASP A 211 -17.50 2.24 5.66
N ASN A 212 -17.55 3.33 4.90
CA ASN A 212 -16.55 4.36 4.94
C ASN A 212 -17.23 5.69 5.16
N CYS A 213 -16.68 6.48 6.08
CA CYS A 213 -17.05 7.87 6.15
C CYS A 213 -16.14 8.72 5.27
N VAL A 214 -16.74 9.40 4.29
CA VAL A 214 -16.03 10.30 3.37
C VAL A 214 -16.28 11.75 3.79
N ARG A 215 -15.20 12.50 4.04
CA ARG A 215 -15.17 13.89 4.57
C ARG A 215 -16.13 14.92 3.93
N ARG A 216 -16.68 14.66 2.75
CA ARG A 216 -17.64 15.55 2.06
C ARG A 216 -18.99 14.90 1.74
N LEU A 217 -19.10 13.59 1.88
CA LEU A 217 -20.31 12.83 1.52
C LEU A 217 -20.98 12.20 2.74
N GLY A 218 -20.29 12.11 3.88
CA GLY A 218 -20.75 11.38 5.06
C GLY A 218 -20.55 9.88 4.90
N CYS A 219 -21.38 9.09 5.57
CA CYS A 219 -21.34 7.63 5.48
C CYS A 219 -21.64 7.16 4.05
N THR A 220 -20.79 6.27 3.56
CA THR A 220 -20.92 5.62 2.27
C THR A 220 -20.73 4.11 2.44
N HIS A 221 -21.60 3.34 1.80
CA HIS A 221 -21.63 1.88 1.89
C HIS A 221 -21.35 1.33 0.51
N ARG A 222 -20.16 0.77 0.29
CA ARG A 222 -19.77 0.25 -1.03
C ARG A 222 -19.80 -1.28 -1.04
N PRO A 223 -20.32 -1.92 -2.11
CA PRO A 223 -20.27 -3.37 -2.23
C PRO A 223 -18.87 -3.94 -2.05
N ARG A 224 -18.73 -5.00 -1.24
CA ARG A 224 -17.55 -5.86 -1.20
C ARG A 224 -17.39 -6.64 -2.50
N ASN A 225 -16.19 -7.15 -2.73
CA ASN A 225 -15.89 -8.00 -3.88
C ASN A 225 -16.78 -9.24 -3.94
N ASN A 226 -17.04 -9.68 -5.17
CA ASN A 226 -17.71 -10.95 -5.41
C ASN A 226 -16.92 -12.07 -4.73
N HIS A 227 -17.60 -12.88 -3.91
CA HIS A 227 -17.03 -13.94 -3.06
C HIS A 227 -16.43 -13.56 -1.69
N ALA A 228 -16.62 -12.34 -1.18
CA ALA A 228 -16.40 -12.10 0.25
C ALA A 228 -17.35 -12.97 1.08
N ALA A 229 -16.87 -13.53 2.19
CA ALA A 229 -17.73 -14.26 3.11
C ALA A 229 -18.73 -13.30 3.76
N CYS A 230 -19.99 -13.73 3.82
CA CYS A 230 -21.09 -13.05 4.50
C CYS A 230 -22.01 -14.13 5.10
N ASP A 231 -22.99 -13.71 5.88
CA ASP A 231 -24.05 -14.58 6.40
C ASP A 231 -25.40 -14.10 5.83
N ASP A 232 -26.11 -14.96 5.11
CA ASP A 232 -27.43 -14.65 4.56
C ASP A 232 -28.56 -14.85 5.60
N GLN A 233 -28.18 -15.15 6.84
CA GLN A 233 -29.01 -15.47 7.99
C GLN A 233 -29.91 -16.69 7.79
N ASN A 234 -29.58 -17.55 6.82
CA ASN A 234 -30.29 -18.79 6.57
C ASN A 234 -29.44 -19.97 7.04
N ALA A 235 -29.87 -20.62 8.12
CA ALA A 235 -29.18 -21.76 8.70
C ALA A 235 -29.14 -23.01 7.80
N CYS A 236 -29.79 -22.97 6.63
CA CYS A 236 -29.81 -24.04 5.63
C CYS A 236 -28.83 -23.82 4.47
N THR A 237 -28.04 -22.76 4.51
CA THR A 237 -27.02 -22.45 3.50
C THR A 237 -25.66 -22.41 4.17
N GLN A 238 -24.64 -22.88 3.47
CA GLN A 238 -23.26 -22.85 3.93
C GLN A 238 -22.36 -22.21 2.88
N GLY A 239 -21.49 -21.32 3.37
CA GLY A 239 -20.52 -20.64 2.55
C GLY A 239 -21.16 -19.53 1.72
N ASP A 240 -22.00 -18.70 2.33
CA ASP A 240 -22.62 -17.55 1.67
C ASP A 240 -21.56 -16.53 1.25
N ARG A 241 -21.85 -15.85 0.15
CA ARG A 241 -20.88 -15.02 -0.56
C ARG A 241 -21.53 -13.74 -1.05
N CYS A 242 -20.82 -12.62 -0.92
CA CYS A 242 -21.28 -11.37 -1.51
C CYS A 242 -21.32 -11.50 -3.03
N ASP A 243 -22.39 -11.00 -3.65
CA ASP A 243 -22.65 -11.08 -5.10
C ASP A 243 -21.92 -10.01 -5.93
N GLY A 244 -21.12 -9.16 -5.27
CA GLY A 244 -20.47 -8.01 -5.87
C GLY A 244 -21.38 -6.81 -6.14
N ALA A 245 -22.69 -6.92 -5.91
CA ALA A 245 -23.67 -5.84 -5.93
C ALA A 245 -24.04 -5.33 -4.53
N GLY A 246 -23.48 -5.95 -3.48
CA GLY A 246 -23.66 -5.54 -2.08
C GLY A 246 -24.76 -6.33 -1.37
N GLN A 247 -25.17 -7.48 -1.93
CA GLN A 247 -26.08 -8.42 -1.30
C GLN A 247 -25.33 -9.70 -0.93
N CYS A 248 -25.67 -10.29 0.21
CA CYS A 248 -25.21 -11.63 0.53
C CYS A 248 -26.03 -12.65 -0.28
N ALA A 249 -25.37 -13.36 -1.19
CA ALA A 249 -25.99 -14.44 -1.92
C ALA A 249 -25.79 -15.75 -1.15
N ALA A 250 -26.90 -16.48 -1.00
CA ALA A 250 -26.95 -17.80 -0.39
C ALA A 250 -25.92 -18.73 -1.03
N GLY A 251 -25.16 -19.41 -0.17
CA GLY A 251 -24.18 -20.42 -0.53
C GLY A 251 -24.84 -21.74 -0.96
N HIS A 252 -24.13 -22.84 -0.74
CA HIS A 252 -24.68 -24.14 -1.11
C HIS A 252 -25.67 -24.62 -0.05
N PRO A 253 -26.80 -25.23 -0.44
CA PRO A 253 -27.76 -25.76 0.52
C PRO A 253 -27.12 -26.88 1.34
N ILE A 254 -27.29 -26.81 2.66
CA ILE A 254 -26.91 -27.88 3.58
C ILE A 254 -27.81 -29.08 3.30
N ILE A 255 -27.20 -30.24 3.09
CA ILE A 255 -27.90 -31.51 2.96
C ILE A 255 -28.17 -32.02 4.37
N CYS A 256 -29.43 -31.89 4.80
CA CYS A 256 -29.92 -32.50 6.03
C CYS A 256 -30.31 -33.95 5.70
N ASP A 257 -29.38 -34.86 5.91
CA ASP A 257 -29.61 -36.31 5.84
C ASP A 257 -29.06 -36.92 7.13
N ASP A 258 -29.94 -37.45 7.99
CA ASP A 258 -29.52 -38.11 9.24
C ASP A 258 -29.29 -39.61 9.06
N GLY A 259 -29.46 -40.13 7.84
CA GLY A 259 -29.30 -41.53 7.50
C GLY A 259 -30.40 -42.44 8.07
N ASN A 260 -31.46 -41.91 8.67
CA ASN A 260 -32.57 -42.69 9.23
C ASN A 260 -33.76 -42.72 8.25
N PRO A 261 -34.10 -43.89 7.66
CA PRO A 261 -35.21 -44.00 6.71
C PRO A 261 -36.61 -43.80 7.36
N CYS A 262 -36.69 -43.74 8.70
CA CYS A 262 -37.92 -43.45 9.44
C CYS A 262 -38.07 -41.99 9.87
N THR A 263 -37.21 -41.11 9.40
CA THR A 263 -37.38 -39.66 9.45
C THR A 263 -37.59 -39.10 8.05
N VAL A 264 -38.31 -37.98 7.98
CA VAL A 264 -38.42 -37.13 6.81
C VAL A 264 -37.59 -35.90 7.10
N ASP A 265 -36.52 -35.76 6.33
CA ASP A 265 -35.51 -34.76 6.56
C ASP A 265 -35.88 -33.49 5.80
N SER A 266 -35.77 -32.37 6.50
CA SER A 266 -36.07 -31.06 5.97
C SER A 266 -35.13 -30.05 6.61
N CYS A 267 -34.93 -28.91 5.96
CA CYS A 267 -34.16 -27.83 6.54
C CYS A 267 -35.06 -26.63 6.78
N ASP A 268 -35.10 -26.15 8.02
CA ASP A 268 -35.81 -24.93 8.41
C ASP A 268 -34.81 -23.76 8.38
N PRO A 269 -35.05 -22.70 7.57
CA PRO A 269 -34.11 -21.58 7.44
C PRO A 269 -33.74 -20.87 8.75
N ALA A 270 -34.57 -20.96 9.79
CA ALA A 270 -34.31 -20.33 11.09
C ALA A 270 -33.60 -21.26 12.08
N THR A 271 -33.79 -22.58 11.98
CA THR A 271 -33.26 -23.54 12.97
C THR A 271 -32.30 -24.60 12.42
N GLY A 272 -32.08 -24.63 11.10
CA GLY A 272 -31.24 -25.62 10.43
C GLY A 272 -31.97 -26.94 10.21
N CYS A 273 -31.25 -28.07 10.25
CA CYS A 273 -31.82 -29.39 9.95
C CYS A 273 -32.92 -29.82 10.96
N VAL A 274 -34.05 -30.27 10.41
CA VAL A 274 -35.22 -30.77 11.14
C VAL A 274 -35.60 -32.15 10.60
N PHE A 275 -35.62 -33.14 11.50
CA PHE A 275 -35.94 -34.55 11.21
C PHE A 275 -37.28 -34.91 11.85
N SER A 276 -38.30 -35.19 11.03
CA SER A 276 -39.66 -35.45 11.50
C SER A 276 -40.08 -36.92 11.30
N PRO A 277 -40.83 -37.56 12.21
CA PRO A 277 -41.18 -38.98 12.09
C PRO A 277 -41.96 -39.31 10.79
N ALA A 278 -41.50 -40.34 10.06
CA ALA A 278 -42.17 -40.84 8.86
C ALA A 278 -43.40 -41.71 9.19
N PRO A 279 -44.43 -41.78 8.32
CA PRO A 279 -45.64 -42.58 8.56
C PRO A 279 -45.37 -44.10 8.61
N THR A 280 -46.23 -44.85 9.30
CA THR A 280 -46.08 -46.32 9.48
C THR A 280 -46.19 -47.18 8.22
N THR A 281 -46.41 -46.55 7.07
CA THR A 281 -46.47 -47.22 5.76
C THR A 281 -45.14 -47.18 5.01
N VAL A 282 -44.17 -46.43 5.53
CA VAL A 282 -42.81 -46.35 5.00
C VAL A 282 -42.06 -47.60 5.46
N SER A 283 -41.57 -48.37 4.50
CA SER A 283 -40.73 -49.54 4.75
C SER A 283 -39.35 -49.10 5.21
N CYS A 284 -38.85 -49.74 6.25
CA CYS A 284 -37.50 -49.56 6.76
C CYS A 284 -36.87 -50.94 6.95
N THR A 285 -35.65 -51.02 7.45
CA THR A 285 -35.05 -52.27 7.93
C THR A 285 -34.68 -52.07 9.38
N ASP A 286 -35.07 -53.00 10.24
CA ASP A 286 -34.70 -52.99 11.66
C ASP A 286 -33.32 -53.62 11.89
N GLY A 287 -32.61 -53.95 10.81
CA GLY A 287 -31.34 -54.67 10.84
C GLY A 287 -31.50 -56.16 11.12
N ASN A 288 -32.73 -56.69 11.21
CA ASN A 288 -33.01 -58.09 11.45
C ASN A 288 -33.60 -58.78 10.20
N GLY A 289 -32.75 -59.29 9.31
CA GLY A 289 -33.15 -60.12 8.17
C GLY A 289 -34.00 -61.36 8.51
N CYS A 290 -34.01 -61.89 9.74
CA CYS A 290 -34.94 -62.99 10.09
C CYS A 290 -36.38 -62.53 10.27
N THR A 291 -36.66 -61.24 10.16
CA THR A 291 -38.00 -60.67 10.04
C THR A 291 -38.20 -60.09 8.64
N THR A 292 -39.41 -60.28 8.09
CA THR A 292 -39.77 -59.78 6.74
C THR A 292 -40.96 -58.85 6.84
N GLY A 293 -40.87 -57.69 6.17
CA GLY A 293 -41.93 -56.67 6.14
C GLY A 293 -41.84 -55.58 7.22
N ASP A 294 -40.62 -55.15 7.58
CA ASP A 294 -40.40 -54.09 8.58
C ASP A 294 -40.91 -52.72 8.10
N HIS A 295 -41.40 -51.92 9.03
CA HIS A 295 -42.02 -50.62 8.75
C HIS A 295 -41.81 -49.65 9.90
N CYS A 296 -41.86 -48.34 9.60
CA CYS A 296 -41.68 -47.33 10.64
C CYS A 296 -42.82 -47.37 11.67
N ASP A 297 -42.53 -47.02 12.93
CA ASP A 297 -43.53 -47.01 14.02
C ASP A 297 -44.38 -45.73 14.09
N GLY A 298 -44.05 -44.73 13.25
CA GLY A 298 -44.70 -43.42 13.23
C GLY A 298 -44.20 -42.46 14.31
N GLN A 299 -43.16 -42.83 15.06
CA GLN A 299 -42.48 -42.01 16.07
C GLN A 299 -40.99 -41.80 15.74
N GLY A 300 -40.50 -42.34 14.62
CA GLY A 300 -39.17 -42.11 14.08
C GLY A 300 -38.22 -43.30 14.17
N ALA A 301 -38.72 -44.48 14.58
CA ALA A 301 -37.95 -45.71 14.67
C ALA A 301 -38.53 -46.81 13.77
N CYS A 302 -37.69 -47.78 13.41
CA CYS A 302 -38.08 -48.93 12.60
C CYS A 302 -38.60 -50.07 13.48
N ALA A 303 -39.75 -50.67 13.13
CA ALA A 303 -40.36 -51.78 13.84
C ALA A 303 -40.34 -53.09 13.02
N SER A 304 -40.02 -54.20 13.69
CA SER A 304 -39.78 -55.54 13.13
C SER A 304 -41.01 -56.25 12.56
N GLY A 305 -40.87 -56.93 11.41
CA GLY A 305 -41.88 -57.74 10.70
C GLY A 305 -41.99 -59.21 11.13
N ALA A 306 -42.41 -60.12 10.22
CA ALA A 306 -42.73 -61.54 10.53
C ALA A 306 -41.56 -62.53 10.28
N PRO A 307 -41.39 -63.62 11.07
CA PRO A 307 -40.16 -64.44 11.09
C PRO A 307 -40.00 -65.57 10.03
N VAL A 308 -38.74 -65.97 9.68
CA VAL A 308 -38.31 -66.97 8.64
C VAL A 308 -37.97 -68.40 9.21
N VAL A 309 -38.02 -69.51 8.42
CA VAL A 309 -37.91 -70.96 8.87
C VAL A 309 -36.97 -71.86 8.00
N CYS A 310 -36.13 -72.76 8.59
CA CYS A 310 -34.86 -73.27 7.99
C CYS A 310 -34.35 -74.68 8.46
N ASP A 311 -34.32 -75.82 7.70
CA ASP A 311 -33.65 -77.15 8.05
C ASP A 311 -32.80 -77.83 6.88
N ASP A 312 -31.64 -78.55 7.09
CA ASP A 312 -30.69 -79.05 6.01
C ASP A 312 -30.10 -80.51 5.96
N SER A 313 -30.29 -81.40 6.94
CA SER A 313 -29.85 -82.83 6.89
C SER A 313 -28.36 -83.19 7.04
N ASN A 314 -27.52 -82.36 7.66
CA ASN A 314 -26.11 -82.69 7.97
C ASN A 314 -25.92 -83.16 9.44
N SER A 315 -25.00 -84.11 9.70
CA SER A 315 -24.88 -84.85 10.98
C SER A 315 -24.15 -84.11 12.08
N CYS A 316 -23.33 -83.14 11.70
CA CYS A 316 -22.86 -82.18 12.66
C CYS A 316 -23.72 -80.91 12.56
N THR A 317 -25.01 -80.87 12.10
CA THR A 317 -25.84 -79.63 11.94
C THR A 317 -27.14 -79.55 12.78
N ALA A 318 -27.62 -78.37 13.19
CA ALA A 318 -28.90 -78.13 13.92
C ALA A 318 -29.54 -76.74 13.62
N ASP A 319 -30.77 -76.65 13.17
CA ASP A 319 -31.06 -75.55 12.24
C ASP A 319 -31.72 -74.28 12.83
N LEU A 320 -31.21 -73.09 12.44
CA LEU A 320 -31.58 -71.75 12.94
C LEU A 320 -31.74 -70.72 11.79
N CYS A 321 -32.28 -69.55 12.11
CA CYS A 321 -32.32 -68.40 11.19
C CYS A 321 -31.40 -67.31 11.74
N GLU A 322 -30.52 -66.75 10.92
CA GLU A 322 -29.58 -65.71 11.33
C GLU A 322 -30.17 -64.30 11.18
N THR A 323 -30.24 -63.59 12.31
CA THR A 323 -30.99 -62.35 12.42
C THR A 323 -30.46 -61.24 11.52
N GLU A 324 -29.20 -61.15 11.11
CA GLU A 324 -28.76 -60.01 10.24
C GLU A 324 -29.11 -60.20 8.75
N THR A 325 -29.15 -61.43 8.26
CA THR A 325 -29.20 -61.72 6.81
C THR A 325 -30.52 -62.33 6.35
N GLY A 326 -31.32 -62.88 7.28
CA GLY A 326 -32.54 -63.62 6.96
C GLY A 326 -32.30 -64.97 6.32
N ALA A 327 -31.04 -65.37 6.27
CA ALA A 327 -30.63 -66.64 5.73
C ALA A 327 -30.92 -67.76 6.74
N CYS A 328 -31.31 -68.89 6.17
CA CYS A 328 -31.40 -70.14 6.89
C CYS A 328 -30.01 -70.65 7.23
N LEU A 329 -29.70 -70.66 8.52
CA LEU A 329 -28.42 -71.05 9.07
C LEU A 329 -28.57 -72.37 9.80
N TYR A 330 -28.15 -73.43 9.15
CA TYR A 330 -27.99 -74.73 9.74
C TYR A 330 -26.84 -74.61 10.77
N LEU A 331 -27.14 -74.77 12.07
CA LEU A 331 -26.26 -74.48 13.22
C LEU A 331 -25.85 -75.70 14.02
N ASN A 332 -24.59 -75.93 14.20
CA ASN A 332 -24.23 -77.27 13.93
C ASN A 332 -23.90 -78.07 15.22
N GLU A 333 -24.20 -79.38 15.24
CA GLU A 333 -24.18 -80.31 16.39
C GLU A 333 -22.83 -80.39 17.13
N ASP A 334 -22.93 -80.58 18.45
CA ASP A 334 -21.94 -80.20 19.45
C ASP A 334 -20.53 -80.80 19.22
N VAL A 335 -19.56 -79.94 19.50
CA VAL A 335 -18.11 -80.11 19.41
C VAL A 335 -17.50 -81.30 20.15
N THR A 336 -18.30 -82.04 20.91
CA THR A 336 -17.86 -83.28 21.58
C THR A 336 -17.93 -84.52 20.70
N VAL A 337 -18.54 -84.42 19.53
CA VAL A 337 -18.66 -85.52 18.56
C VAL A 337 -17.37 -85.61 17.75
N SER A 338 -16.51 -86.60 17.98
CA SER A 338 -15.19 -86.65 17.32
C SER A 338 -15.26 -86.96 15.83
N CYS A 339 -14.40 -86.33 15.03
CA CYS A 339 -14.19 -86.60 13.60
C CYS A 339 -12.71 -86.23 13.22
N ASN A 340 -12.20 -86.35 11.97
CA ASN A 340 -10.85 -85.92 11.53
C ASN A 340 -10.78 -85.15 10.16
N ASP A 341 -9.95 -84.10 10.02
CA ASP A 341 -9.99 -83.12 8.89
C ASP A 341 -8.73 -82.97 7.97
N ASN A 342 -7.53 -83.43 8.37
CA ASN A 342 -6.27 -83.46 7.58
C ASN A 342 -5.58 -82.12 7.19
N VAL A 343 -5.67 -81.04 7.97
CA VAL A 343 -5.05 -79.72 7.65
C VAL A 343 -3.90 -79.28 8.62
N LEU A 344 -2.91 -78.49 8.16
CA LEU A 344 -1.65 -78.20 8.91
C LEU A 344 -1.80 -77.19 10.07
N CYS A 345 -2.72 -76.23 9.93
CA CYS A 345 -3.03 -75.23 10.96
C CYS A 345 -4.19 -75.67 11.87
N THR A 346 -4.52 -76.96 11.95
CA THR A 346 -5.66 -77.46 12.76
C THR A 346 -5.23 -78.48 13.82
N ALA A 347 -5.89 -78.47 14.98
CA ALA A 347 -5.68 -79.43 16.07
C ALA A 347 -6.99 -79.73 16.83
N GLY A 348 -7.15 -80.97 17.31
CA GLY A 348 -8.23 -81.38 18.21
C GLY A 348 -9.54 -81.78 17.52
N ASP A 349 -9.49 -82.54 16.43
CA ASP A 349 -10.61 -82.73 15.51
C ASP A 349 -11.93 -83.32 16.08
N HIS A 350 -13.03 -82.66 15.71
CA HIS A 350 -14.40 -82.92 16.10
C HIS A 350 -15.36 -82.37 15.05
N CYS A 351 -16.58 -82.92 14.99
CA CYS A 351 -17.73 -82.27 14.39
C CYS A 351 -17.74 -80.86 14.95
N ASP A 352 -17.51 -79.88 14.11
CA ASP A 352 -17.25 -78.50 14.48
C ASP A 352 -18.39 -77.77 15.17
N GLY A 353 -19.52 -78.46 15.33
CA GLY A 353 -20.79 -77.84 15.41
C GLY A 353 -21.03 -76.82 14.32
N LEU A 354 -20.50 -77.08 13.10
CA LEU A 354 -20.69 -76.65 11.67
C LEU A 354 -21.18 -77.68 10.59
N GLY A 355 -21.38 -78.95 10.92
CA GLY A 355 -21.79 -79.96 9.94
C GLY A 355 -20.62 -80.56 9.20
N THR A 356 -19.43 -80.07 9.47
CA THR A 356 -18.25 -80.47 8.74
C THR A 356 -17.28 -81.04 9.74
N CYS A 357 -16.49 -81.96 9.24
CA CYS A 357 -15.49 -82.49 10.09
C CYS A 357 -14.29 -81.56 10.13
N ILE A 358 -14.04 -80.93 11.28
CA ILE A 358 -12.93 -79.98 11.44
C ILE A 358 -11.97 -80.44 12.53
N GLY A 359 -10.72 -80.07 12.35
CA GLY A 359 -9.81 -79.71 13.40
C GLY A 359 -9.97 -78.23 13.67
N THR A 360 -9.97 -77.86 14.94
CA THR A 360 -9.99 -76.44 15.29
C THR A 360 -8.75 -75.79 14.71
N VAL A 361 -8.93 -74.80 13.83
CA VAL A 361 -7.82 -73.95 13.37
C VAL A 361 -7.19 -73.35 14.61
N ASP A 362 -6.00 -73.82 14.93
CA ASP A 362 -5.27 -73.33 16.07
C ASP A 362 -4.41 -72.18 15.58
N ILE A 363 -5.00 -70.99 15.56
CA ILE A 363 -4.33 -69.74 15.20
C ILE A 363 -3.19 -69.36 16.15
N SER A 364 -3.06 -70.07 17.29
CA SER A 364 -1.92 -69.94 18.20
C SER A 364 -0.71 -70.79 17.76
N ILE A 365 -0.89 -71.70 16.81
CA ILE A 365 0.22 -72.38 16.12
C ILE A 365 0.98 -71.32 15.33
N ALA A 366 2.22 -71.07 15.75
CA ALA A 366 3.11 -70.21 15.01
C ALA A 366 3.35 -70.80 13.61
N CYS A 367 3.03 -70.03 12.58
CA CYS A 367 3.28 -70.37 11.19
C CYS A 367 4.09 -69.24 10.54
N ASP A 368 4.78 -69.54 9.44
CA ASP A 368 5.58 -68.59 8.66
C ASP A 368 5.27 -68.87 7.18
N ASP A 369 4.77 -67.86 6.46
CA ASP A 369 4.44 -67.99 5.04
C ASP A 369 5.66 -67.77 4.12
N ASN A 370 6.84 -67.55 4.71
CA ASN A 370 8.13 -67.21 4.10
C ASN A 370 8.10 -65.94 3.26
N ASN A 371 7.15 -65.04 3.50
CA ASN A 371 7.04 -63.76 2.83
C ASN A 371 7.32 -62.63 3.81
N ALA A 372 8.51 -62.03 3.71
CA ALA A 372 8.94 -60.91 4.56
C ALA A 372 8.13 -59.62 4.33
N CYS A 373 7.19 -59.60 3.37
CA CYS A 373 6.26 -58.51 3.09
C CYS A 373 4.88 -58.68 3.73
N THR A 374 4.75 -59.71 4.56
CA THR A 374 3.53 -60.00 5.30
C THR A 374 3.89 -60.16 6.78
N GLY A 375 3.02 -59.70 7.68
CA GLY A 375 3.31 -59.81 9.11
C GLY A 375 2.33 -59.08 10.03
N PRO A 376 2.07 -59.60 11.25
CA PRO A 376 2.49 -60.92 11.74
C PRO A 376 1.77 -62.05 10.98
N ASP A 377 2.51 -63.11 10.63
CA ASP A 377 1.94 -64.29 9.98
C ASP A 377 1.09 -65.05 10.99
N GLN A 378 -0.14 -65.32 10.59
CA GLN A 378 -1.08 -66.06 11.40
C GLN A 378 -1.68 -67.15 10.54
N CYS A 379 -1.90 -68.32 11.15
CA CYS A 379 -2.81 -69.28 10.57
C CYS A 379 -4.15 -68.56 10.40
N THR A 380 -4.57 -68.39 9.15
CA THR A 380 -5.84 -67.77 8.86
C THR A 380 -6.96 -68.73 9.23
N GLN A 381 -8.17 -68.20 9.35
CA GLN A 381 -9.37 -69.02 9.56
C GLN A 381 -9.64 -70.02 8.42
N GLN A 382 -8.87 -69.96 7.32
CA GLN A 382 -8.90 -70.91 6.21
C GLN A 382 -7.81 -71.99 6.32
N ALA A 383 -7.16 -72.12 7.47
CA ALA A 383 -6.14 -73.12 7.77
C ALA A 383 -4.90 -73.07 6.84
N THR A 384 -4.63 -71.89 6.30
CA THR A 384 -3.43 -71.56 5.53
C THR A 384 -2.62 -70.52 6.30
N CYS A 385 -1.29 -70.58 6.19
CA CYS A 385 -0.45 -69.54 6.75
C CYS A 385 -0.42 -68.36 5.78
N ALA A 386 -0.88 -67.20 6.22
CA ALA A 386 -0.79 -65.96 5.45
C ALA A 386 -0.71 -64.78 6.41
N GLY A 387 0.27 -63.90 6.22
CA GLY A 387 0.27 -62.60 6.87
C GLY A 387 -0.49 -61.55 6.07
N VAL A 388 -0.85 -60.45 6.75
CA VAL A 388 -1.41 -59.27 6.09
C VAL A 388 -0.29 -58.55 5.38
N LEU A 389 -0.52 -58.11 4.12
CA LEU A 389 0.43 -57.27 3.40
C LEU A 389 0.75 -56.05 4.25
N ILE A 390 2.02 -55.90 4.61
CA ILE A 390 2.48 -54.68 5.27
C ILE A 390 2.54 -53.59 4.22
N ASP A 391 2.00 -52.41 4.53
CA ASP A 391 2.16 -51.23 3.70
C ASP A 391 3.66 -50.93 3.61
N PRO A 392 4.29 -51.02 2.41
CA PRO A 392 5.70 -50.72 2.29
C PRO A 392 5.98 -49.22 2.47
N SER A 393 4.96 -48.36 2.48
CA SER A 393 5.11 -46.92 2.64
C SER A 393 5.62 -46.56 4.03
N ASP A 394 6.69 -45.77 4.11
CA ASP A 394 7.09 -45.06 5.33
C ASP A 394 6.42 -43.68 5.45
N GLY A 395 5.53 -43.35 4.51
CA GLY A 395 4.89 -42.04 4.43
C GLY A 395 5.83 -40.92 3.98
N ASN A 396 7.03 -41.24 3.49
CA ASN A 396 8.00 -40.26 3.04
C ASN A 396 7.97 -40.14 1.51
N PRO A 397 7.56 -38.99 0.95
CA PRO A 397 7.53 -38.78 -0.50
C PRO A 397 8.93 -38.80 -1.15
N CYS A 398 10.01 -38.72 -0.37
CA CYS A 398 11.39 -38.77 -0.84
C CYS A 398 12.01 -40.17 -0.87
N THR A 399 11.22 -41.21 -0.64
CA THR A 399 11.62 -42.60 -0.80
C THR A 399 10.74 -43.30 -1.83
N THR A 400 11.34 -44.22 -2.57
CA THR A 400 10.61 -45.22 -3.33
C THR A 400 10.47 -46.45 -2.47
N ASP A 401 9.24 -46.73 -2.09
CA ASP A 401 8.90 -47.80 -1.18
C ASP A 401 8.59 -49.07 -1.96
N THR A 402 9.34 -50.12 -1.67
CA THR A 402 9.13 -51.42 -2.30
C THR A 402 9.25 -52.52 -1.27
N CYS A 403 8.49 -53.59 -1.45
CA CYS A 403 8.65 -54.79 -0.64
C CYS A 403 9.02 -55.99 -1.50
N ASN A 404 10.12 -56.64 -1.14
CA ASN A 404 10.58 -57.87 -1.75
C ASN A 404 10.23 -59.06 -0.83
N PRO A 405 9.47 -60.07 -1.29
CA PRO A 405 9.04 -61.19 -0.45
C PRO A 405 10.15 -61.96 0.27
N LEU A 406 11.40 -61.90 -0.22
CA LEU A 406 12.55 -62.57 0.39
C LEU A 406 13.36 -61.67 1.34
N THR A 407 13.34 -60.36 1.14
CA THR A 407 14.23 -59.42 1.86
C THR A 407 13.48 -58.35 2.66
N GLY A 408 12.15 -58.30 2.56
CA GLY A 408 11.29 -57.37 3.29
C GLY A 408 11.14 -56.01 2.61
N VAL A 409 10.62 -55.04 3.38
CA VAL A 409 10.42 -53.64 2.97
C VAL A 409 11.76 -52.95 2.81
N SER A 410 11.86 -52.13 1.77
CA SER A 410 12.99 -51.24 1.55
C SER A 410 12.52 -49.88 1.05
N HIS A 411 13.13 -48.83 1.61
CA HIS A 411 12.88 -47.43 1.28
C HIS A 411 14.15 -46.87 0.62
N ALA A 412 14.12 -46.71 -0.71
CA ALA A 412 15.27 -46.22 -1.46
C ALA A 412 15.13 -44.71 -1.72
N PRO A 413 16.13 -43.86 -1.40
CA PRO A 413 16.08 -42.43 -1.69
C PRO A 413 15.75 -42.14 -3.16
N VAL A 414 14.79 -41.25 -3.40
CA VAL A 414 14.55 -40.69 -4.74
C VAL A 414 15.64 -39.68 -5.11
N ALA A 415 15.75 -39.36 -6.40
CA ALA A 415 16.74 -38.39 -6.87
C ALA A 415 16.50 -36.99 -6.28
N ALA A 416 17.59 -36.23 -6.09
CA ALA A 416 17.48 -34.85 -5.66
C ALA A 416 16.68 -34.00 -6.67
N GLY A 417 15.79 -33.14 -6.18
CA GLY A 417 14.94 -32.28 -7.02
C GLY A 417 13.56 -32.84 -7.35
N VAL A 418 13.19 -34.01 -6.82
CA VAL A 418 11.80 -34.50 -6.88
C VAL A 418 10.93 -33.68 -5.92
N PRO A 419 9.76 -33.16 -6.36
CA PRO A 419 8.85 -32.45 -5.48
C PRO A 419 8.40 -33.31 -4.30
N CYS A 420 8.40 -32.71 -3.12
CA CYS A 420 7.88 -33.31 -1.92
C CYS A 420 7.06 -32.28 -1.14
N SER A 421 6.41 -32.73 -0.07
CA SER A 421 5.82 -31.83 0.92
C SER A 421 6.15 -32.36 2.31
N ASP A 422 6.61 -31.49 3.19
CA ASP A 422 6.80 -31.71 4.62
C ASP A 422 5.52 -31.38 5.43
N GLY A 423 4.43 -31.00 4.74
CA GLY A 423 3.16 -30.60 5.34
C GLY A 423 3.09 -29.13 5.77
N ASN A 424 4.13 -28.33 5.51
CA ASN A 424 4.16 -26.89 5.74
C ASN A 424 3.97 -26.11 4.43
N PRO A 425 2.74 -25.68 4.09
CA PRO A 425 2.50 -24.94 2.84
C PRO A 425 3.19 -23.56 2.80
N ALA A 426 3.70 -23.06 3.93
CA ALA A 426 4.23 -21.72 4.07
C ALA A 426 5.76 -21.61 3.84
N ASN A 427 6.47 -22.66 3.46
CA ASN A 427 7.93 -22.60 3.27
C ASN A 427 8.41 -22.68 1.80
N GLY A 428 7.50 -22.68 0.82
CA GLY A 428 7.79 -22.62 -0.62
C GLY A 428 7.90 -23.99 -1.30
N LEU A 429 8.43 -24.05 -2.52
CA LEU A 429 8.59 -25.33 -3.25
C LEU A 429 9.65 -26.22 -2.58
N GLU A 430 9.22 -27.34 -2.02
CA GLU A 430 10.06 -28.31 -1.33
C GLU A 430 10.49 -29.44 -2.26
N LEU A 431 11.76 -29.83 -2.14
CA LEU A 431 12.37 -30.81 -3.04
C LEU A 431 13.21 -31.80 -2.25
N CYS A 432 13.17 -33.07 -2.66
CA CYS A 432 14.01 -34.10 -2.09
C CYS A 432 15.49 -33.77 -2.29
N ASP A 433 16.32 -34.03 -1.28
CA ASP A 433 17.76 -33.73 -1.30
C ASP A 433 18.62 -34.84 -1.92
N GLY A 434 18.01 -35.96 -2.31
CA GLY A 434 18.69 -37.15 -2.83
C GLY A 434 19.21 -38.10 -1.75
N SER A 435 19.05 -37.77 -0.47
CA SER A 435 19.36 -38.64 0.68
C SER A 435 18.12 -39.32 1.28
N GLY A 436 16.94 -39.01 0.75
CA GLY A 436 15.65 -39.47 1.24
C GLY A 436 14.97 -38.47 2.16
N THR A 437 15.45 -37.22 2.20
CA THR A 437 14.87 -36.16 3.04
C THR A 437 14.22 -35.09 2.16
N CYS A 438 13.03 -34.62 2.55
CA CYS A 438 12.41 -33.44 1.93
C CYS A 438 13.11 -32.19 2.48
N ALA A 439 13.79 -31.43 1.62
CA ALA A 439 14.42 -30.19 2.03
C ALA A 439 13.38 -29.07 2.06
N PRO A 440 13.36 -28.26 3.14
CA PRO A 440 12.42 -27.14 3.24
C PRO A 440 12.61 -26.18 2.08
N GLY A 441 11.49 -25.67 1.58
CA GLY A 441 11.46 -24.82 0.39
C GLY A 441 12.20 -23.49 0.56
N THR A 442 12.15 -22.68 -0.49
CA THR A 442 12.62 -21.30 -0.46
C THR A 442 11.42 -20.38 -0.58
N SER A 443 11.04 -19.75 0.52
CA SER A 443 10.03 -18.71 0.54
C SER A 443 10.43 -17.59 1.49
N SER A 444 10.45 -16.37 0.95
CA SER A 444 10.62 -15.14 1.75
C SER A 444 11.95 -15.06 2.52
N ILE A 445 13.01 -15.64 1.96
CA ILE A 445 14.32 -15.74 2.62
C ILE A 445 15.26 -14.66 2.07
N PRO A 446 16.09 -14.01 2.91
CA PRO A 446 17.15 -13.12 2.45
C PRO A 446 18.08 -13.75 1.42
N VAL A 447 18.42 -12.98 0.39
CA VAL A 447 19.31 -13.40 -0.70
C VAL A 447 20.65 -13.96 -0.21
N LEU A 448 21.16 -13.49 0.94
CA LEU A 448 22.45 -13.93 1.49
C LEU A 448 22.39 -14.99 2.59
N GLU A 449 21.22 -15.33 3.12
CA GLU A 449 21.12 -16.39 4.13
C GLU A 449 21.55 -17.75 3.56
N ARG A 450 21.11 -18.05 2.33
CA ARG A 450 21.34 -19.34 1.67
C ARG A 450 22.76 -19.53 1.14
N VAL A 451 23.50 -18.45 0.88
CA VAL A 451 24.85 -18.47 0.27
C VAL A 451 25.98 -18.10 1.24
N GLY A 452 25.64 -17.70 2.48
CA GLY A 452 26.59 -17.20 3.47
C GLY A 452 27.19 -15.84 3.09
N GLY A 453 27.71 -15.09 4.07
CA GLY A 453 28.42 -13.82 3.80
C GLY A 453 27.66 -12.54 4.17
N GLN A 454 26.93 -12.56 5.28
CA GLN A 454 26.38 -11.37 5.91
C GLN A 454 27.51 -10.39 6.29
N ASP A 455 27.30 -9.10 6.00
CA ASP A 455 28.22 -8.01 6.36
C ASP A 455 27.43 -6.98 7.16
N PRO A 456 27.79 -6.71 8.43
CA PRO A 456 27.05 -5.80 9.30
C PRO A 456 27.16 -4.32 8.89
N ASN A 457 28.01 -3.99 7.92
CA ASN A 457 28.18 -2.60 7.45
C ASN A 457 27.22 -2.24 6.30
N VAL A 458 26.40 -3.19 5.84
CA VAL A 458 25.39 -2.97 4.80
C VAL A 458 24.19 -2.25 5.41
N LYS A 459 23.81 -1.12 4.80
CA LYS A 459 22.64 -0.32 5.23
C LYS A 459 21.34 -0.98 4.80
N GLU A 460 21.29 -1.45 3.56
CA GLU A 460 20.16 -2.13 2.94
C GLU A 460 20.67 -2.89 1.70
N ARG A 461 19.87 -3.81 1.16
CA ARG A 461 20.11 -4.36 -0.18
C ARG A 461 18.93 -4.03 -1.06
N ILE A 462 19.22 -3.53 -2.25
CA ILE A 462 18.22 -3.10 -3.22
C ILE A 462 18.49 -3.76 -4.57
N LEU A 463 17.42 -4.07 -5.29
CA LEU A 463 17.48 -4.42 -6.69
C LEU A 463 17.75 -3.15 -7.51
N GLY A 464 18.42 -3.31 -8.65
CA GLY A 464 18.58 -2.21 -9.59
C GLY A 464 17.25 -1.85 -10.27
N ALA A 465 17.17 -0.67 -10.87
CA ALA A 465 16.05 -0.34 -11.76
C ALA A 465 16.15 -0.99 -13.16
N GLY A 466 17.18 -1.81 -13.38
CA GLY A 466 17.33 -2.62 -14.58
C GLY A 466 16.35 -3.79 -14.59
N ARG A 467 16.02 -4.30 -15.79
CA ARG A 467 14.91 -5.25 -15.93
C ARG A 467 15.28 -6.71 -15.60
N HIS A 468 16.52 -7.10 -15.84
CA HIS A 468 16.97 -8.49 -15.59
C HIS A 468 17.94 -8.59 -14.39
N PRO A 469 17.58 -8.16 -13.15
CA PRO A 469 18.45 -8.36 -12.00
C PRO A 469 18.49 -9.84 -11.55
N VAL A 470 17.60 -10.68 -12.11
CA VAL A 470 17.54 -12.13 -11.88
C VAL A 470 17.69 -12.86 -13.21
N ALA A 471 18.51 -13.92 -13.24
CA ALA A 471 18.65 -14.81 -14.38
C ALA A 471 18.63 -16.28 -13.98
N VAL A 472 17.96 -17.09 -14.80
CA VAL A 472 17.94 -18.55 -14.66
C VAL A 472 18.67 -19.15 -15.87
N GLY A 473 19.75 -19.87 -15.60
CA GLY A 473 20.54 -20.58 -16.61
C GLY A 473 20.43 -22.10 -16.47
N PRO A 474 21.10 -22.87 -17.35
CA PRO A 474 20.97 -24.33 -17.38
C PRO A 474 21.39 -25.05 -16.09
N LEU A 475 22.27 -24.42 -15.30
CA LEU A 475 22.86 -25.03 -14.10
C LEU A 475 22.59 -24.26 -12.81
N GLY A 476 21.83 -23.16 -12.84
CA GLY A 476 21.61 -22.35 -11.65
C GLY A 476 20.92 -21.02 -11.90
N ILE A 477 20.80 -20.24 -10.82
CA ILE A 477 20.14 -18.94 -10.77
C ILE A 477 21.15 -17.91 -10.28
N ALA A 478 21.05 -16.67 -10.76
CA ALA A 478 21.82 -15.54 -10.25
C ALA A 478 20.91 -14.36 -9.93
N VAL A 479 21.20 -13.67 -8.82
CA VAL A 479 20.53 -12.44 -8.38
C VAL A 479 21.59 -11.37 -8.19
N ALA A 480 21.44 -10.24 -8.88
CA ALA A 480 22.30 -9.08 -8.77
C ALA A 480 21.59 -7.96 -7.98
N PHE A 481 22.34 -7.29 -7.10
CA PHE A 481 21.79 -6.29 -6.17
C PHE A 481 22.86 -5.27 -5.78
N VAL A 482 22.45 -4.11 -5.27
CA VAL A 482 23.34 -3.08 -4.75
C VAL A 482 23.30 -3.11 -3.22
N GLU A 483 24.47 -2.98 -2.58
CA GLU A 483 24.63 -2.83 -1.14
C GLU A 483 25.13 -1.40 -0.82
N PRO A 484 24.21 -0.45 -0.52
CA PRO A 484 24.57 0.77 0.20
C PRO A 484 25.20 0.46 1.56
N LEU A 485 26.20 1.24 1.95
CA LEU A 485 26.94 1.02 3.21
C LEU A 485 26.58 2.07 4.26
N MET A 486 26.63 1.69 5.54
CA MET A 486 26.18 2.50 6.69
C MET A 486 26.97 3.79 6.92
N PHE A 487 28.19 3.90 6.39
CA PHE A 487 29.01 5.09 6.52
C PHE A 487 28.70 6.06 5.38
N ASP A 488 28.31 7.28 5.73
CA ASP A 488 27.77 8.36 4.87
C ASP A 488 28.63 8.80 3.66
N ASN A 489 29.79 8.17 3.43
CA ASN A 489 30.70 8.45 2.32
C ASN A 489 31.36 7.20 1.71
N SER A 490 30.98 6.00 2.15
CA SER A 490 31.48 4.77 1.53
C SER A 490 30.71 4.52 0.23
N PRO A 491 31.39 4.30 -0.92
CA PRO A 491 30.69 3.98 -2.16
C PRO A 491 29.92 2.66 -1.98
N PRO A 492 28.74 2.53 -2.62
CA PRO A 492 28.01 1.28 -2.61
C PRO A 492 28.81 0.17 -3.29
N ARG A 493 28.43 -1.07 -3.01
CA ARG A 493 29.00 -2.26 -3.64
C ARG A 493 27.95 -2.95 -4.49
N LEU A 494 28.39 -3.59 -5.56
CA LEU A 494 27.54 -4.47 -6.36
C LEU A 494 27.72 -5.91 -5.86
N GLY A 495 26.62 -6.54 -5.45
CA GLY A 495 26.58 -7.94 -5.04
C GLY A 495 25.97 -8.84 -6.12
N VAL A 496 26.46 -10.07 -6.20
CA VAL A 496 25.83 -11.14 -6.98
C VAL A 496 25.80 -12.42 -6.16
N ALA A 497 24.62 -12.99 -6.00
CA ALA A 497 24.40 -14.28 -5.35
C ALA A 497 24.01 -15.32 -6.40
N THR A 498 24.53 -16.54 -6.26
CA THR A 498 24.24 -17.66 -7.17
C THR A 498 23.66 -18.85 -6.42
N PHE A 499 22.73 -19.55 -7.08
CA PHE A 499 21.96 -20.66 -6.52
C PHE A 499 21.91 -21.85 -7.48
N THR A 500 21.56 -23.02 -6.98
CA THR A 500 21.06 -24.14 -7.79
C THR A 500 19.70 -23.78 -8.38
N LEU A 501 19.20 -24.58 -9.34
CA LEU A 501 17.85 -24.39 -9.86
C LEU A 501 16.79 -24.55 -8.74
N ALA A 502 17.08 -25.38 -7.75
CA ALA A 502 16.31 -25.57 -6.52
C ALA A 502 16.50 -24.45 -5.47
N ALA A 503 17.03 -23.28 -5.86
CA ALA A 503 17.32 -22.15 -4.98
C ALA A 503 18.26 -22.45 -3.79
N GLY A 504 19.00 -23.57 -3.83
CA GLY A 504 20.06 -23.87 -2.85
C GLY A 504 21.31 -23.01 -3.13
N GLY A 505 21.82 -22.32 -2.12
CA GLY A 505 22.92 -21.37 -2.32
C GLY A 505 24.23 -22.02 -2.80
N LYS A 506 24.91 -21.35 -3.75
CA LYS A 506 26.22 -21.75 -4.30
C LYS A 506 27.35 -20.79 -3.97
N GLY A 507 27.07 -19.49 -3.85
CA GLY A 507 28.06 -18.51 -3.44
C GLY A 507 27.67 -17.07 -3.78
N VAL A 508 28.34 -16.13 -3.11
CA VAL A 508 28.19 -14.68 -3.28
C VAL A 508 29.53 -14.03 -3.59
N ALA A 509 29.52 -12.97 -4.40
CA ALA A 509 30.67 -12.09 -4.54
C ALA A 509 30.26 -10.62 -4.66
N ARG A 510 31.25 -9.73 -4.50
CA ARG A 510 31.06 -8.29 -4.46
C ARG A 510 32.07 -7.58 -5.37
N ILE A 511 31.61 -6.54 -6.05
CA ILE A 511 32.42 -5.56 -6.78
C ILE A 511 32.35 -4.24 -6.01
N SER A 512 33.51 -3.66 -5.68
CA SER A 512 33.60 -2.40 -4.97
C SER A 512 33.45 -1.20 -5.91
N ASP A 513 33.24 -0.02 -5.32
CA ASP A 513 33.32 1.29 -5.98
C ASP A 513 32.34 1.46 -7.17
N VAL A 514 31.09 1.05 -6.98
CA VAL A 514 30.00 1.28 -7.95
C VAL A 514 29.17 2.51 -7.58
N THR A 515 28.26 2.91 -8.47
CA THR A 515 27.28 3.98 -8.19
C THR A 515 26.04 3.43 -7.52
N LEU A 516 25.27 4.25 -6.80
CA LEU A 516 23.99 3.82 -6.23
C LEU A 516 23.00 3.35 -7.31
N ASN A 517 22.95 4.07 -8.43
CA ASN A 517 22.13 3.71 -9.59
C ASN A 517 22.91 2.78 -10.54
N ALA A 518 23.61 1.78 -9.99
CA ALA A 518 24.36 0.81 -10.78
C ALA A 518 23.44 0.02 -11.73
N ASP A 519 22.15 -0.10 -11.39
CA ASP A 519 21.13 -0.83 -12.16
C ASP A 519 21.65 -2.19 -12.67
N PRO A 520 22.16 -3.06 -11.78
CA PRO A 520 22.82 -4.28 -12.21
C PRO A 520 21.83 -5.28 -12.80
N VAL A 521 22.23 -5.87 -13.91
CA VAL A 521 21.44 -6.87 -14.65
C VAL A 521 22.33 -8.06 -15.01
N VAL A 522 21.73 -9.24 -15.06
CA VAL A 522 22.43 -10.51 -15.23
C VAL A 522 21.76 -11.34 -16.32
N ALA A 523 22.58 -12.04 -17.12
CA ALA A 523 22.13 -13.00 -18.12
C ALA A 523 22.83 -14.36 -17.92
N PRO A 524 22.14 -15.48 -18.17
CA PRO A 524 22.76 -16.80 -18.07
C PRO A 524 23.68 -17.07 -19.27
N LEU A 525 24.70 -17.89 -19.06
CA LEU A 525 25.60 -18.37 -20.11
C LEU A 525 25.46 -19.89 -20.29
N PRO A 526 25.75 -20.46 -21.48
CA PRO A 526 25.52 -21.88 -21.78
C PRO A 526 26.28 -22.86 -20.89
N ASP A 527 27.44 -22.45 -20.36
CA ASP A 527 28.25 -23.28 -19.46
C ASP A 527 27.83 -23.20 -17.98
N GLY A 528 26.69 -22.54 -17.71
CA GLY A 528 26.10 -22.35 -16.39
C GLY A 528 26.72 -21.22 -15.57
N SER A 529 27.61 -20.43 -16.14
CA SER A 529 28.03 -19.14 -15.60
C SER A 529 27.03 -18.03 -15.96
N PHE A 530 27.32 -16.80 -15.55
CA PHE A 530 26.48 -15.64 -15.81
C PHE A 530 27.32 -14.46 -16.31
N ALA A 531 26.68 -13.59 -17.08
CA ALA A 531 27.21 -12.29 -17.47
C ALA A 531 26.51 -11.21 -16.65
N LEU A 532 27.25 -10.32 -16.00
CA LEU A 532 26.73 -9.23 -15.18
C LEU A 532 27.09 -7.90 -15.85
N ALA A 533 26.09 -7.12 -16.23
CA ALA A 533 26.26 -5.74 -16.70
C ALA A 533 25.78 -4.75 -15.65
N TYR A 534 26.46 -3.62 -15.54
CA TYR A 534 26.17 -2.59 -14.54
C TYR A 534 26.73 -1.23 -14.93
N THR A 535 26.09 -0.18 -14.43
CA THR A 535 26.57 1.21 -14.50
C THR A 535 27.68 1.42 -13.48
N THR A 536 28.74 2.09 -13.90
CA THR A 536 29.92 2.37 -13.07
C THR A 536 30.45 3.78 -13.35
N TYR A 537 31.27 4.32 -12.46
CA TYR A 537 31.83 5.66 -12.61
C TYR A 537 33.32 5.58 -12.97
N GLY A 538 33.70 6.20 -14.10
CA GLY A 538 35.09 6.35 -14.53
C GLY A 538 35.79 5.09 -15.04
N LEU A 539 35.08 3.98 -15.28
CA LEU A 539 35.67 2.74 -15.79
C LEU A 539 36.27 2.90 -17.19
N ASP A 540 35.59 3.67 -18.04
CA ASP A 540 35.95 3.97 -19.44
C ASP A 540 36.76 5.27 -19.59
N GLY A 541 36.98 5.99 -18.49
CA GLY A 541 37.81 7.19 -18.42
C GLY A 541 37.04 8.51 -18.44
N ASP A 542 35.71 8.52 -18.53
CA ASP A 542 34.88 9.72 -18.40
C ASP A 542 33.50 9.39 -17.80
N GLY A 543 33.00 10.28 -16.94
CA GLY A 543 31.66 10.17 -16.34
C GLY A 543 31.19 8.76 -15.93
N LEU A 544 30.03 8.35 -16.46
CA LEU A 544 29.43 7.03 -16.21
C LEU A 544 29.67 6.12 -17.42
N GLY A 545 30.05 4.87 -17.17
CA GLY A 545 30.24 3.84 -18.19
C GLY A 545 29.48 2.55 -17.86
N ILE A 546 29.46 1.62 -18.82
CA ILE A 546 28.85 0.29 -18.64
C ILE A 546 29.95 -0.78 -18.53
N GLY A 547 30.03 -1.41 -17.36
CA GLY A 547 30.88 -2.57 -17.11
C GLY A 547 30.17 -3.88 -17.44
N LEU A 548 30.91 -4.86 -17.94
CA LEU A 548 30.44 -6.23 -18.20
C LEU A 548 31.46 -7.23 -17.67
N VAL A 549 31.03 -8.11 -16.78
CA VAL A 549 31.92 -9.08 -16.12
C VAL A 549 31.30 -10.46 -16.04
N ARG A 550 32.13 -11.49 -16.06
CA ARG A 550 31.68 -12.87 -15.96
C ARG A 550 31.63 -13.32 -14.51
N ILE A 551 30.53 -13.96 -14.14
CA ILE A 551 30.31 -14.56 -12.82
C ILE A 551 30.27 -16.07 -13.00
N SER A 552 31.16 -16.79 -12.32
CA SER A 552 31.17 -18.25 -12.35
C SER A 552 29.89 -18.83 -11.74
N LYS A 553 29.63 -20.12 -12.03
CA LYS A 553 28.51 -20.87 -11.46
C LYS A 553 28.48 -20.97 -9.93
N THR A 554 29.58 -20.60 -9.26
CA THR A 554 29.71 -20.57 -7.78
C THR A 554 29.80 -19.13 -7.25
N GLY A 555 29.47 -18.13 -8.07
CA GLY A 555 29.44 -16.72 -7.66
C GLY A 555 30.76 -15.98 -7.76
N ALA A 556 31.89 -16.64 -8.09
CA ALA A 556 33.18 -15.94 -8.22
C ALA A 556 33.20 -15.00 -9.46
N ILE A 557 33.69 -13.77 -9.26
CA ILE A 557 33.79 -12.74 -10.30
C ILE A 557 35.12 -12.89 -11.05
N ALA A 558 35.08 -12.79 -12.37
CA ALA A 558 36.30 -12.77 -13.18
C ALA A 558 37.16 -11.53 -12.86
N SER A 559 38.48 -11.68 -12.97
CA SER A 559 39.44 -10.60 -12.70
C SER A 559 39.41 -9.45 -13.71
N THR A 560 38.69 -9.61 -14.81
CA THR A 560 38.67 -8.65 -15.91
C THR A 560 37.25 -8.22 -16.18
N THR A 561 36.97 -6.94 -15.97
CA THR A 561 35.75 -6.26 -16.41
C THR A 561 35.98 -5.74 -17.82
N GLN A 562 35.05 -6.05 -18.72
CA GLN A 562 34.99 -5.49 -20.07
C GLN A 562 34.23 -4.16 -20.02
N ILE A 563 34.69 -3.18 -20.81
CA ILE A 563 33.95 -1.94 -21.05
C ILE A 563 33.01 -2.21 -22.23
N VAL A 564 31.71 -1.99 -22.02
CA VAL A 564 30.69 -2.28 -23.04
C VAL A 564 30.61 -1.16 -24.06
N ASN A 565 30.51 0.08 -23.60
CA ASN A 565 30.41 1.26 -24.45
C ASN A 565 31.75 1.56 -25.15
N GLN A 566 31.68 2.02 -26.38
CA GLN A 566 32.80 2.61 -27.13
C GLN A 566 32.76 4.14 -27.09
N THR A 567 31.55 4.71 -27.03
CA THR A 567 31.35 6.13 -26.73
C THR A 567 31.58 6.33 -25.25
N VAL A 568 32.55 7.17 -24.90
CA VAL A 568 32.94 7.44 -23.50
C VAL A 568 32.48 8.80 -23.00
N GLU A 569 32.08 9.70 -23.91
CA GLU A 569 31.73 11.07 -23.54
C GLU A 569 30.44 11.12 -22.70
N TYR A 570 30.46 11.86 -21.60
CA TYR A 570 29.32 12.03 -20.69
C TYR A 570 28.94 10.75 -19.92
N GLY A 571 27.70 10.28 -20.07
CA GLY A 571 27.14 9.22 -19.23
C GLY A 571 26.53 8.09 -20.03
N GLN A 572 26.86 6.86 -19.64
CA GLN A 572 26.20 5.63 -20.08
C GLN A 572 25.67 4.89 -18.85
N ARG A 573 24.38 4.56 -18.84
CA ARG A 573 23.72 4.00 -17.64
C ARG A 573 22.51 3.13 -17.97
N ALA A 574 21.89 2.58 -16.92
CA ALA A 574 20.67 1.78 -16.95
C ALA A 574 20.75 0.66 -17.99
N PRO A 575 21.75 -0.24 -17.88
CA PRO A 575 21.89 -1.32 -18.82
C PRO A 575 20.75 -2.33 -18.65
N ASP A 576 20.40 -2.97 -19.75
CA ASP A 576 19.68 -4.23 -19.75
C ASP A 576 20.45 -5.29 -20.54
N ILE A 577 20.30 -6.56 -20.18
CA ILE A 577 21.13 -7.65 -20.71
C ILE A 577 20.29 -8.87 -21.06
N LEU A 578 20.63 -9.53 -22.15
CA LEU A 578 19.97 -10.76 -22.57
C LEU A 578 20.94 -11.73 -23.24
N TRP A 579 20.83 -13.02 -22.92
CA TRP A 579 21.41 -14.08 -23.72
C TRP A 579 20.41 -14.49 -24.80
N ILE A 580 20.79 -14.34 -26.07
CA ILE A 580 19.93 -14.69 -27.21
C ILE A 580 20.76 -15.37 -28.29
N GLU A 581 20.21 -16.44 -28.87
CA GLU A 581 20.90 -17.33 -29.81
C GLU A 581 22.23 -17.90 -29.25
N SER A 582 23.34 -17.22 -29.54
CA SER A 582 24.70 -17.60 -29.14
C SER A 582 25.53 -16.40 -28.68
N LYS A 583 24.88 -15.32 -28.24
CA LYS A 583 25.52 -14.06 -27.85
C LYS A 583 24.83 -13.45 -26.63
N VAL A 584 25.62 -12.70 -25.87
CA VAL A 584 25.13 -11.74 -24.88
C VAL A 584 24.90 -10.42 -25.61
N VAL A 585 23.71 -9.82 -25.47
CA VAL A 585 23.47 -8.44 -25.89
C VAL A 585 23.28 -7.59 -24.66
N VAL A 586 24.00 -6.47 -24.60
CA VAL A 586 23.82 -5.42 -23.59
C VAL A 586 23.28 -4.19 -24.30
N ALA A 587 22.18 -3.63 -23.81
CA ALA A 587 21.63 -2.35 -24.26
C ALA A 587 21.64 -1.33 -23.12
N TRP A 588 21.78 -0.04 -23.40
CA TRP A 588 21.90 1.00 -22.39
C TRP A 588 21.45 2.37 -22.89
N GLU A 589 21.29 3.31 -21.96
CA GLU A 589 21.06 4.72 -22.24
C GLU A 589 22.38 5.47 -22.44
N ASP A 590 22.52 6.19 -23.54
CA ASP A 590 23.69 6.98 -23.92
C ASP A 590 23.34 8.47 -23.90
N GLU A 591 24.01 9.23 -23.03
CA GLU A 591 23.82 10.68 -22.83
C GLU A 591 24.83 11.54 -23.60
N SER A 592 25.65 10.92 -24.44
CA SER A 592 26.69 11.63 -25.19
C SER A 592 26.15 12.71 -26.15
N PRO A 593 24.97 12.56 -26.79
CA PRO A 593 24.43 13.60 -27.64
C PRO A 593 23.96 14.84 -26.87
N SER A 594 24.26 16.03 -27.39
CA SER A 594 23.89 17.31 -26.75
C SER A 594 22.40 17.64 -26.80
N ASP A 595 21.65 16.99 -27.70
CA ASP A 595 20.24 17.21 -28.00
C ASP A 595 19.31 16.13 -27.42
N GLY A 596 19.87 15.10 -26.75
CA GLY A 596 19.06 14.11 -26.04
C GLY A 596 19.80 12.82 -25.69
N ARG A 597 19.04 11.87 -25.13
CA ARG A 597 19.51 10.50 -24.89
C ARG A 597 19.09 9.58 -26.02
N ARG A 598 19.93 8.59 -26.32
CA ARG A 598 19.63 7.51 -27.28
C ARG A 598 19.84 6.14 -26.63
N ILE A 599 19.24 5.11 -27.22
CA ILE A 599 19.52 3.72 -26.83
C ILE A 599 20.65 3.18 -27.69
N CYS A 600 21.62 2.57 -27.04
CA CYS A 600 22.70 1.84 -27.70
C CYS A 600 22.67 0.37 -27.30
N GLN A 601 23.27 -0.48 -28.13
CA GLN A 601 23.44 -1.90 -27.88
C GLN A 601 24.80 -2.38 -28.37
N ARG A 602 25.27 -3.50 -27.81
CA ARG A 602 26.46 -4.21 -28.27
C ARG A 602 26.39 -5.69 -27.94
N ALA A 603 26.90 -6.52 -28.86
CA ALA A 603 26.92 -7.96 -28.74
C ALA A 603 28.28 -8.51 -28.31
N PHE A 604 28.26 -9.56 -27.49
CA PHE A 604 29.42 -10.25 -26.96
C PHE A 604 29.26 -11.77 -27.05
N SER A 605 30.38 -12.50 -27.10
CA SER A 605 30.39 -13.96 -27.02
C SER A 605 30.02 -14.45 -25.62
N ASP A 606 29.88 -15.76 -25.45
CA ASP A 606 29.79 -16.44 -24.15
C ASP A 606 30.99 -16.15 -23.21
N GLN A 607 32.17 -15.92 -23.79
CA GLN A 607 33.36 -15.45 -23.06
C GLN A 607 33.47 -13.92 -22.93
N LEU A 608 32.39 -13.19 -23.22
CA LEU A 608 32.29 -11.72 -23.14
C LEU A 608 33.27 -10.97 -24.06
N ALA A 609 33.76 -11.61 -25.13
CA ALA A 609 34.53 -10.92 -26.16
C ALA A 609 33.56 -10.16 -27.09
N PRO A 610 33.84 -8.89 -27.45
CA PRO A 610 32.94 -8.13 -28.32
C PRO A 610 32.87 -8.78 -29.71
N LEU A 611 31.64 -8.95 -30.21
CA LEU A 611 31.37 -9.52 -31.54
C LEU A 611 31.20 -8.46 -32.63
N GLY A 612 31.11 -7.19 -32.23
CA GLY A 612 30.95 -6.04 -33.11
C GLY A 612 31.14 -4.72 -32.38
N ASP A 613 30.96 -3.64 -33.14
CA ASP A 613 30.96 -2.27 -32.62
C ASP A 613 29.64 -1.94 -31.93
N GLN A 614 29.64 -0.84 -31.18
CA GLN A 614 28.44 -0.26 -30.57
C GLN A 614 27.50 0.21 -31.68
N GLU A 615 26.23 -0.19 -31.59
CA GLU A 615 25.15 0.27 -32.45
C GLU A 615 24.23 1.16 -31.63
N CYS A 616 23.91 2.36 -32.13
CA CYS A 616 22.99 3.26 -31.45
C CYS A 616 21.84 3.66 -32.35
N GLU A 617 20.67 3.81 -31.74
CA GLU A 617 19.55 4.45 -32.39
C GLU A 617 19.88 5.92 -32.71
N PRO A 618 19.37 6.45 -33.84
CA PRO A 618 19.47 7.86 -34.13
C PRO A 618 18.89 8.69 -32.98
N VAL A 619 19.48 9.87 -32.75
CA VAL A 619 18.88 10.83 -31.82
C VAL A 619 17.60 11.34 -32.47
N GLU A 620 16.45 10.98 -31.89
CA GLU A 620 15.15 11.50 -32.28
C GLU A 620 14.86 12.78 -31.46
N GLU A 621 13.84 13.58 -31.82
CA GLU A 621 13.49 14.87 -31.15
C GLU A 621 13.09 14.75 -29.66
N ALA A 622 13.27 13.58 -29.04
CA ALA A 622 12.81 13.20 -27.71
C ALA A 622 13.88 12.33 -27.01
N TRP A 623 13.91 12.36 -25.68
CA TRP A 623 14.90 11.64 -24.88
C TRP A 623 14.54 10.17 -24.75
N ALA A 624 15.47 9.28 -25.14
CA ALA A 624 15.31 7.86 -24.88
C ALA A 624 15.63 7.51 -23.42
N SER A 625 14.88 6.60 -22.81
CA SER A 625 15.17 6.07 -21.47
C SER A 625 14.61 4.67 -21.24
N ARG A 626 15.11 3.97 -20.20
CA ARG A 626 14.61 2.71 -19.65
C ARG A 626 14.41 1.62 -20.71
N VAL A 627 15.53 1.10 -21.23
CA VAL A 627 15.51 0.00 -22.20
C VAL A 627 15.24 -1.35 -21.51
N SER A 628 14.39 -2.15 -22.15
CA SER A 628 14.04 -3.51 -21.76
C SER A 628 14.23 -4.45 -22.94
N LEU A 629 14.86 -5.59 -22.72
CA LEU A 629 15.15 -6.60 -23.73
C LEU A 629 14.24 -7.82 -23.59
N ALA A 630 13.91 -8.46 -24.71
CA ALA A 630 13.31 -9.80 -24.72
C ALA A 630 13.76 -10.57 -25.96
N ALA A 631 13.73 -11.90 -25.86
CA ALA A 631 13.97 -12.78 -27.00
C ALA A 631 12.62 -13.18 -27.62
N ALA A 632 12.38 -12.79 -28.86
CA ALA A 632 11.26 -13.24 -29.68
C ALA A 632 11.80 -14.25 -30.70
N GLY A 633 11.73 -15.54 -30.34
CA GLY A 633 12.42 -16.59 -31.08
C GLY A 633 13.93 -16.33 -31.17
N THR A 634 14.43 -16.02 -32.36
CA THR A 634 15.83 -15.68 -32.63
C THR A 634 16.09 -14.17 -32.68
N GLU A 635 15.04 -13.36 -32.70
CA GLU A 635 15.16 -11.91 -32.83
C GLU A 635 15.18 -11.21 -31.46
N LEU A 636 15.97 -10.14 -31.40
CA LEU A 636 16.02 -9.27 -30.22
C LEU A 636 14.88 -8.26 -30.29
N ALA A 637 14.02 -8.29 -29.27
CA ALA A 637 13.07 -7.22 -29.00
C ALA A 637 13.72 -6.21 -28.04
N MET A 638 13.65 -4.94 -28.39
CA MET A 638 14.07 -3.82 -27.55
C MET A 638 12.87 -2.89 -27.36
N VAL A 639 12.56 -2.59 -26.11
CA VAL A 639 11.50 -1.65 -25.75
C VAL A 639 12.11 -0.54 -24.94
N TRP A 640 11.87 0.71 -25.32
CA TRP A 640 12.35 1.85 -24.55
C TRP A 640 11.34 2.99 -24.62
N ARG A 641 11.50 3.93 -23.71
CA ARG A 641 10.68 5.14 -23.66
C ARG A 641 11.27 6.23 -24.52
N LYS A 642 10.38 6.98 -25.15
CA LYS A 642 10.70 8.19 -25.89
C LYS A 642 9.93 9.35 -25.26
N ASP A 643 10.61 10.15 -24.45
CA ASP A 643 10.04 11.28 -23.71
C ASP A 643 10.34 12.60 -24.45
N GLY A 644 9.33 13.25 -25.04
CA GLY A 644 9.54 14.46 -25.85
C GLY A 644 8.47 15.54 -25.70
N PRO A 645 8.73 16.76 -26.21
CA PRO A 645 7.81 17.90 -26.11
C PRO A 645 6.51 17.74 -26.91
N ILE A 646 6.44 16.76 -27.83
CA ILE A 646 5.30 16.52 -28.73
C ILE A 646 4.47 15.30 -28.26
N GLY A 647 4.93 14.54 -27.26
CA GLY A 647 4.27 13.35 -26.73
C GLY A 647 5.25 12.36 -26.10
N THR A 648 4.69 11.38 -25.39
CA THR A 648 5.40 10.27 -24.73
C THR A 648 4.97 8.97 -25.37
N ASP A 649 5.93 8.18 -25.87
CA ASP A 649 5.67 6.89 -26.52
C ASP A 649 6.58 5.80 -25.92
N LEU A 650 6.11 4.55 -25.95
CA LEU A 650 6.99 3.39 -25.92
C LEU A 650 7.37 3.02 -27.34
N VAL A 651 8.66 3.00 -27.63
CA VAL A 651 9.18 2.49 -28.89
C VAL A 651 9.48 1.02 -28.73
N VAL A 652 8.98 0.21 -29.65
CA VAL A 652 9.22 -1.23 -29.69
C VAL A 652 9.92 -1.53 -31.00
N LYS A 653 11.13 -2.10 -30.89
CA LYS A 653 11.93 -2.55 -32.01
C LYS A 653 12.04 -4.06 -31.96
N LEU A 654 11.66 -4.71 -33.05
CA LEU A 654 11.86 -6.14 -33.28
C LEU A 654 12.68 -6.30 -34.55
N GLY A 655 13.92 -6.79 -34.40
CA GLY A 655 14.88 -6.82 -35.51
C GLY A 655 15.12 -5.42 -36.10
N SER A 656 14.74 -5.22 -37.36
CA SER A 656 14.86 -3.92 -38.05
C SER A 656 13.57 -3.08 -38.04
N VAL A 657 12.46 -3.62 -37.56
CA VAL A 657 11.14 -2.98 -37.61
C VAL A 657 10.89 -2.25 -36.30
N LYS A 658 10.25 -1.08 -36.37
CA LYS A 658 9.83 -0.29 -35.20
C LYS A 658 8.34 -0.01 -35.25
N THR A 659 7.72 0.02 -34.08
CA THR A 659 6.36 0.52 -33.86
C THR A 659 6.33 1.32 -32.55
N THR A 660 5.26 2.08 -32.32
CA THR A 660 5.09 2.86 -31.09
C THR A 660 3.78 2.54 -30.40
N VAL A 661 3.82 2.48 -29.07
CA VAL A 661 2.63 2.41 -28.22
C VAL A 661 2.45 3.80 -27.59
N PRO A 662 1.35 4.52 -27.88
CA PRO A 662 1.14 5.84 -27.34
C PRO A 662 0.91 5.79 -25.82
N LEU A 663 1.58 6.67 -25.09
CA LEU A 663 1.33 6.87 -23.66
C LEU A 663 0.41 8.08 -23.47
N VAL A 664 -0.50 7.98 -22.52
CA VAL A 664 -1.32 9.10 -22.08
C VAL A 664 -0.61 9.71 -20.87
N ASP A 665 -0.31 11.01 -20.94
CA ASP A 665 0.42 11.81 -19.93
C ASP A 665 1.91 11.48 -19.75
N LEU A 666 2.61 12.33 -18.99
CA LEU A 666 4.03 12.18 -18.66
C LEU A 666 4.22 11.00 -17.68
N PRO A 667 4.91 9.89 -18.06
CA PRO A 667 4.90 8.66 -17.28
C PRO A 667 5.77 8.70 -16.01
N PRO A 668 5.42 7.92 -14.96
CA PRO A 668 6.33 7.60 -13.85
C PRO A 668 7.62 6.97 -14.39
N ALA A 669 8.77 7.17 -13.74
CA ALA A 669 10.13 6.96 -14.28
C ALA A 669 10.59 5.50 -14.53
N GLU A 670 9.69 4.61 -14.96
CA GLU A 670 9.85 3.15 -14.93
C GLU A 670 10.01 2.50 -16.31
N ALA A 671 10.61 1.30 -16.33
CA ALA A 671 10.79 0.48 -17.52
C ALA A 671 9.55 -0.39 -17.78
N ALA A 672 9.22 -0.61 -19.06
CA ALA A 672 8.17 -1.55 -19.44
C ALA A 672 8.66 -3.01 -19.31
N ALA A 673 7.79 -3.92 -18.90
CA ALA A 673 8.02 -5.35 -18.99
C ALA A 673 7.63 -5.86 -20.39
N VAL A 674 8.47 -6.68 -21.01
CA VAL A 674 8.21 -7.27 -22.34
C VAL A 674 8.57 -8.76 -22.40
N ILE A 675 7.65 -9.61 -22.81
CA ILE A 675 7.95 -11.03 -23.05
C ILE A 675 7.46 -11.44 -24.42
N ALA A 676 8.12 -12.42 -25.03
CA ALA A 676 7.63 -13.00 -26.27
C ALA A 676 6.49 -13.98 -25.98
N LEU A 677 5.45 -13.92 -26.81
CA LEU A 677 4.32 -14.86 -26.80
C LEU A 677 4.61 -16.06 -27.70
N ASP A 678 5.24 -15.81 -28.84
CA ASP A 678 5.70 -16.81 -29.81
C ASP A 678 6.98 -16.31 -30.52
N THR A 679 7.26 -16.72 -31.76
CA THR A 679 8.46 -16.28 -32.48
C THR A 679 8.47 -14.79 -32.79
N ASP A 680 7.30 -14.14 -32.88
CA ASP A 680 7.19 -12.80 -33.47
C ASP A 680 6.23 -11.88 -32.70
N GLY A 681 5.38 -12.42 -31.82
CA GLY A 681 4.47 -11.67 -30.97
C GLY A 681 5.09 -11.30 -29.63
N LEU A 682 4.82 -10.08 -29.15
CA LEU A 682 5.26 -9.57 -27.86
C LEU A 682 4.06 -9.18 -26.99
N LEU A 683 4.15 -9.48 -25.70
CA LEU A 683 3.30 -8.90 -24.68
C LEU A 683 4.10 -7.86 -23.91
N LEU A 684 3.60 -6.64 -23.89
CA LEU A 684 4.17 -5.53 -23.15
C LEU A 684 3.24 -5.15 -22.01
N VAL A 685 3.80 -4.96 -20.82
CA VAL A 685 3.11 -4.36 -19.68
C VAL A 685 3.85 -3.12 -19.23
N TYR A 686 3.13 -2.00 -19.10
CA TYR A 686 3.70 -0.71 -18.78
C TYR A 686 2.73 0.13 -17.95
N THR A 687 3.26 1.12 -17.24
CA THR A 687 2.48 2.08 -16.47
C THR A 687 2.50 3.43 -17.17
N ASP A 688 1.33 4.05 -17.37
CA ASP A 688 1.20 5.38 -17.97
C ASP A 688 1.36 6.53 -16.93
N GLY A 689 1.28 7.78 -17.37
CA GLY A 689 1.46 8.96 -16.52
C GLY A 689 0.44 9.16 -15.41
N ALA A 690 -0.69 8.45 -15.48
CA ALA A 690 -1.70 8.45 -14.44
C ALA A 690 -1.51 7.29 -13.44
N GLY A 691 -0.40 6.55 -13.52
CA GLY A 691 -0.18 5.37 -12.68
C GLY A 691 -1.02 4.17 -13.11
N VAL A 692 -1.63 4.19 -14.30
CA VAL A 692 -2.49 3.10 -14.79
C VAL A 692 -1.64 2.10 -15.56
N GLN A 693 -1.59 0.86 -15.06
CA GLN A 693 -0.90 -0.23 -15.73
C GLN A 693 -1.76 -0.82 -16.86
N LYS A 694 -1.14 -0.98 -18.02
CA LYS A 694 -1.74 -1.44 -19.27
C LYS A 694 -0.92 -2.57 -19.87
N ALA A 695 -1.61 -3.50 -20.51
CA ALA A 695 -1.02 -4.51 -21.37
C ALA A 695 -1.28 -4.19 -22.84
N ALA A 696 -0.27 -4.32 -23.69
CA ALA A 696 -0.43 -4.24 -25.14
C ALA A 696 0.20 -5.47 -25.78
N VAL A 697 -0.48 -6.04 -26.77
CA VAL A 697 0.07 -7.10 -27.61
C VAL A 697 0.55 -6.48 -28.91
N ILE A 698 1.75 -6.87 -29.31
CA ILE A 698 2.31 -6.54 -30.62
C ILE A 698 2.39 -7.85 -31.37
N ASP A 699 1.67 -7.94 -32.48
CA ASP A 699 1.72 -9.14 -33.30
C ASP A 699 2.99 -9.18 -34.17
N SER A 700 3.15 -10.28 -34.90
CA SER A 700 4.28 -10.52 -35.81
C SER A 700 4.40 -9.53 -36.98
N ALA A 701 3.32 -8.85 -37.33
CA ALA A 701 3.29 -7.82 -38.37
C ALA A 701 3.53 -6.41 -37.79
N MET A 702 3.69 -6.28 -36.47
CA MET A 702 3.90 -5.05 -35.70
C MET A 702 2.74 -4.03 -35.56
N PRO A 703 1.44 -4.29 -35.86
CA PRO A 703 0.35 -3.53 -35.27
C PRO A 703 0.26 -3.77 -33.76
N VAL A 704 -0.01 -2.68 -33.05
CA VAL A 704 -0.27 -2.66 -31.62
C VAL A 704 -1.77 -2.91 -31.41
N SER A 705 -2.11 -3.91 -30.61
CA SER A 705 -3.50 -4.12 -30.17
C SER A 705 -3.96 -2.94 -29.33
N SER A 706 -5.28 -2.71 -29.25
CA SER A 706 -5.80 -1.78 -28.24
C SER A 706 -5.32 -2.20 -26.85
N PRO A 707 -4.64 -1.34 -26.08
CA PRO A 707 -4.13 -1.74 -24.77
C PRO A 707 -5.26 -2.11 -23.80
N VAL A 708 -5.09 -3.20 -23.07
CA VAL A 708 -5.98 -3.66 -22.01
C VAL A 708 -5.55 -3.00 -20.69
N THR A 709 -6.47 -2.31 -20.02
CA THR A 709 -6.20 -1.76 -18.69
C THR A 709 -6.21 -2.87 -17.65
N LEU A 710 -5.13 -3.00 -16.88
CA LEU A 710 -4.96 -4.06 -15.88
C LEU A 710 -5.47 -3.69 -14.48
N ASN A 711 -5.65 -2.40 -14.20
CA ASN A 711 -6.29 -1.92 -12.98
C ASN A 711 -7.67 -1.33 -13.23
N LEU A 712 -8.73 -1.98 -12.71
CA LEU A 712 -10.12 -1.50 -12.81
C LEU A 712 -10.52 -0.58 -11.65
N PHE A 713 -9.71 -0.54 -10.58
CA PHE A 713 -9.92 0.28 -9.40
C PHE A 713 -8.87 1.40 -9.40
N ALA A 714 -9.22 2.59 -8.93
CA ALA A 714 -8.46 3.85 -9.12
C ALA A 714 -7.14 3.96 -8.33
N GLU A 715 -6.39 2.86 -8.20
CA GLU A 715 -5.12 2.80 -7.48
C GLU A 715 -3.95 2.76 -8.46
N GLU A 716 -2.82 3.36 -8.09
CA GLU A 716 -1.64 3.42 -8.96
C GLU A 716 -0.85 2.10 -8.90
N ARG A 717 -0.37 1.61 -10.06
CA ARG A 717 0.42 0.37 -10.18
C ARG A 717 1.76 0.61 -10.84
N TYR A 718 2.81 0.05 -10.28
CA TYR A 718 4.20 0.35 -10.62
C TYR A 718 5.05 -0.91 -10.79
N THR A 719 6.22 -0.75 -11.38
CA THR A 719 7.30 -1.74 -11.53
C THR A 719 6.82 -3.11 -12.03
N PRO A 720 6.25 -3.21 -13.24
CA PRO A 720 5.82 -4.50 -13.79
C PRO A 720 6.99 -5.44 -14.02
N ALA A 721 6.82 -6.71 -13.65
CA ALA A 721 7.75 -7.80 -13.96
C ALA A 721 7.00 -8.98 -14.58
N LEU A 722 7.51 -9.50 -15.70
CA LEU A 722 6.90 -10.60 -16.44
C LEU A 722 7.83 -11.81 -16.51
N THR A 723 7.24 -13.00 -16.37
CA THR A 723 7.90 -14.27 -16.70
C THR A 723 6.90 -15.24 -17.31
N ALA A 724 7.37 -16.21 -18.10
CA ALA A 724 6.54 -17.26 -18.68
C ALA A 724 7.07 -18.63 -18.28
N THR A 725 6.21 -19.45 -17.68
CA THR A 725 6.44 -20.87 -17.43
C THR A 725 5.68 -21.71 -18.46
N ALA A 726 5.81 -23.05 -18.39
CA ALA A 726 5.00 -23.93 -19.23
C ALA A 726 3.50 -23.87 -18.85
N ASP A 727 3.15 -23.44 -17.63
CA ASP A 727 1.77 -23.22 -17.20
C ASP A 727 1.17 -21.92 -17.76
N GLY A 728 1.96 -20.87 -17.93
CA GLY A 728 1.53 -19.62 -18.56
C GLY A 728 2.38 -18.41 -18.19
N ILE A 729 1.84 -17.21 -18.45
CA ILE A 729 2.52 -15.93 -18.22
C ILE A 729 2.10 -15.39 -16.86
N TYR A 730 3.06 -14.89 -16.11
CA TYR A 730 2.86 -14.31 -14.78
C TYR A 730 3.38 -12.88 -14.74
N LEU A 731 2.57 -12.01 -14.14
CA LEU A 731 2.84 -10.59 -13.95
C LEU A 731 2.92 -10.30 -12.46
N ALA A 732 4.02 -9.70 -12.01
CA ALA A 732 4.11 -9.05 -10.71
C ALA A 732 4.15 -7.53 -10.85
N TRP A 733 3.64 -6.84 -9.85
CA TRP A 733 3.64 -5.37 -9.77
C TRP A 733 3.62 -4.89 -8.33
N ARG A 734 3.98 -3.62 -8.14
CA ARG A 734 3.83 -2.86 -6.90
C ARG A 734 2.54 -2.05 -6.95
N GLN A 735 1.81 -2.01 -5.86
CA GLN A 735 0.62 -1.18 -5.68
C GLN A 735 0.47 -0.80 -4.21
N ALA A 736 -0.28 0.25 -3.91
CA ALA A 736 -0.67 0.58 -2.54
C ALA A 736 -1.24 -0.66 -1.82
N ALA A 737 -0.70 -0.95 -0.65
CA ALA A 737 -1.11 -2.04 0.20
C ALA A 737 -2.58 -1.84 0.59
N GLN A 738 -3.40 -2.89 0.42
CA GLN A 738 -4.82 -2.88 0.82
C GLN A 738 -4.97 -3.06 2.34
N LEU A 739 -4.26 -2.22 3.11
CA LEU A 739 -4.20 -2.26 4.57
C LEU A 739 -5.26 -1.35 5.19
N PRO A 740 -6.15 -1.87 6.07
CA PRO A 740 -7.18 -1.06 6.71
C PRO A 740 -6.64 0.09 7.57
N TRP A 741 -5.40 -0.04 8.06
CA TRP A 741 -4.76 0.89 9.00
C TRP A 741 -3.77 1.86 8.36
N ASN A 742 -3.33 1.63 7.11
CA ASN A 742 -2.42 2.54 6.42
C ASN A 742 -2.40 2.30 4.89
N ALA A 743 -3.18 3.07 4.15
CA ALA A 743 -3.24 3.02 2.68
C ALA A 743 -2.04 3.67 1.96
N ASN A 744 -1.03 4.17 2.69
CA ASN A 744 0.16 4.82 2.10
C ASN A 744 1.38 3.91 1.99
N LEU A 745 1.22 2.64 2.34
CA LEU A 745 2.26 1.63 2.23
C LEU A 745 2.11 0.89 0.90
N ASP A 746 3.15 0.22 0.42
CA ASP A 746 3.13 -0.48 -0.87
C ASP A 746 3.40 -1.97 -0.71
N GLU A 747 2.71 -2.78 -1.50
CA GLU A 747 2.79 -4.23 -1.48
C GLU A 747 3.02 -4.76 -2.89
N LEU A 748 3.55 -5.97 -2.97
CA LEU A 748 3.73 -6.66 -4.24
C LEU A 748 2.61 -7.67 -4.47
N TYR A 749 2.13 -7.69 -5.71
CA TYR A 749 1.12 -8.62 -6.18
C TYR A 749 1.67 -9.45 -7.33
N LEU A 750 1.14 -10.66 -7.48
CA LEU A 750 1.47 -11.60 -8.54
C LEU A 750 0.18 -12.21 -9.08
N GLN A 751 0.00 -12.22 -10.40
CA GLN A 751 -1.15 -12.85 -11.04
C GLN A 751 -0.76 -13.49 -12.36
N LYS A 752 -1.43 -14.58 -12.72
CA LYS A 752 -1.34 -15.12 -14.08
C LYS A 752 -2.04 -14.16 -15.05
N VAL A 753 -1.52 -14.04 -16.27
CA VAL A 753 -2.14 -13.27 -17.34
C VAL A 753 -2.25 -14.12 -18.60
N ASN A 754 -3.29 -13.89 -19.37
CA ASN A 754 -3.45 -14.50 -20.68
C ASN A 754 -2.47 -13.89 -21.69
N ALA A 755 -2.34 -14.50 -22.87
CA ALA A 755 -1.50 -13.98 -23.94
C ALA A 755 -1.92 -12.59 -24.44
N ASP A 756 -3.19 -12.22 -24.26
CA ASP A 756 -3.71 -10.87 -24.54
C ASP A 756 -3.42 -9.85 -23.42
N GLY A 757 -2.74 -10.29 -22.35
CA GLY A 757 -2.44 -9.50 -21.17
C GLY A 757 -3.59 -9.41 -20.15
N ALA A 758 -4.78 -9.95 -20.46
CA ALA A 758 -5.89 -9.90 -19.52
C ALA A 758 -5.59 -10.73 -18.25
N PRO A 759 -5.98 -10.25 -17.05
CA PRO A 759 -5.84 -11.01 -15.81
C PRO A 759 -6.47 -12.39 -15.90
N ALA A 760 -5.75 -13.40 -15.41
CA ALA A 760 -6.18 -14.80 -15.41
C ALA A 760 -5.89 -15.44 -14.04
N GLY A 761 -6.76 -16.32 -13.58
CA GLY A 761 -6.55 -17.06 -12.33
C GLY A 761 -6.51 -16.17 -11.07
N THR A 762 -6.03 -16.75 -9.99
CA THR A 762 -5.99 -16.15 -8.64
C THR A 762 -4.95 -15.05 -8.55
N LEU A 763 -5.29 -13.98 -7.81
CA LEU A 763 -4.36 -12.92 -7.41
C LEU A 763 -3.65 -13.33 -6.12
N TYR A 764 -2.32 -13.25 -6.12
CA TYR A 764 -1.46 -13.53 -4.98
C TYR A 764 -0.73 -12.26 -4.54
N THR A 765 -0.27 -12.24 -3.29
CA THR A 765 0.69 -11.24 -2.79
C THR A 765 2.09 -11.83 -2.81
N LEU A 766 3.13 -10.99 -2.83
CA LEU A 766 4.51 -11.41 -2.63
C LEU A 766 5.02 -10.81 -1.31
N PRO A 767 5.39 -11.65 -0.32
CA PRO A 767 5.41 -13.10 -0.44
C PRO A 767 4.02 -13.75 -0.31
N ALA A 768 3.87 -14.91 -0.94
CA ALA A 768 2.60 -15.63 -1.03
C ALA A 768 2.23 -16.36 0.27
N ASP A 769 3.12 -16.41 1.26
CA ASP A 769 3.00 -17.21 2.49
C ASP A 769 2.72 -16.38 3.76
N THR A 770 2.72 -15.04 3.68
CA THR A 770 2.47 -14.19 4.84
C THR A 770 1.00 -13.73 4.88
N PRO A 771 0.23 -14.04 5.94
CA PRO A 771 -1.13 -13.56 6.11
C PRO A 771 -1.21 -12.05 6.45
N HIS A 772 -0.06 -11.36 6.54
CA HIS A 772 0.03 -9.94 6.83
C HIS A 772 0.70 -9.23 5.66
N LEU A 773 -0.05 -8.34 5.00
CA LEU A 773 0.53 -7.28 4.19
C LEU A 773 1.33 -6.39 5.15
N LEU A 774 2.61 -6.21 4.89
CA LEU A 774 3.47 -5.36 5.71
C LEU A 774 3.63 -3.99 5.07
N GLY A 775 3.43 -3.90 3.75
CA GLY A 775 3.41 -2.65 3.05
C GLY A 775 4.80 -2.01 2.87
N ASP A 776 5.84 -2.83 2.89
CA ASP A 776 7.25 -2.45 2.73
C ASP A 776 7.94 -3.16 1.55
N GLN A 777 7.17 -3.88 0.74
CA GLN A 777 7.65 -4.63 -0.41
C GLN A 777 7.67 -3.75 -1.67
N SER A 778 8.75 -3.83 -2.45
CA SER A 778 8.85 -3.12 -3.72
C SER A 778 9.75 -3.82 -4.73
N THR A 779 9.69 -3.36 -5.99
CA THR A 779 10.61 -3.76 -7.07
C THR A 779 10.65 -5.28 -7.30
N PRO A 780 9.60 -5.91 -7.85
CA PRO A 780 9.62 -7.33 -8.13
C PRO A 780 10.53 -7.66 -9.33
N ALA A 781 11.20 -8.80 -9.28
CA ALA A 781 11.90 -9.41 -10.40
C ALA A 781 11.54 -10.89 -10.49
N LEU A 782 11.17 -11.35 -11.68
CA LEU A 782 10.70 -12.73 -11.91
C LEU A 782 11.56 -13.42 -12.97
N ALA A 783 11.82 -14.71 -12.76
CA ALA A 783 12.43 -15.57 -13.77
C ALA A 783 11.85 -16.98 -13.72
N ALA A 784 11.59 -17.57 -14.88
CA ALA A 784 11.05 -18.92 -14.99
C ALA A 784 12.15 -19.96 -14.75
N VAL A 785 11.81 -21.00 -13.99
CA VAL A 785 12.71 -22.10 -13.65
C VAL A 785 12.17 -23.42 -14.22
N PRO A 786 12.94 -24.14 -15.05
CA PRO A 786 12.50 -25.39 -15.67
C PRO A 786 12.71 -26.60 -14.73
N LEU A 787 12.31 -26.47 -13.47
CA LEU A 787 12.41 -27.57 -12.49
C LEU A 787 11.30 -28.61 -12.63
N LEU A 788 10.09 -28.15 -12.97
CA LEU A 788 8.88 -28.97 -13.04
C LEU A 788 8.38 -29.01 -14.49
N PRO A 789 7.60 -30.05 -14.88
CA PRO A 789 6.98 -30.08 -16.21
C PRO A 789 6.13 -28.85 -16.53
N SER A 790 5.42 -28.32 -15.53
CA SER A 790 4.64 -27.08 -15.61
C SER A 790 5.49 -25.81 -15.38
N GLY A 791 6.72 -25.97 -14.89
CA GLY A 791 7.64 -24.90 -14.54
C GLY A 791 7.47 -24.38 -13.11
N ALA A 792 8.39 -23.51 -12.72
CA ALA A 792 8.39 -22.79 -11.46
C ALA A 792 8.79 -21.33 -11.70
N ILE A 793 8.54 -20.45 -10.73
CA ILE A 793 8.92 -19.04 -10.74
C ILE A 793 9.91 -18.82 -9.62
N PHE A 794 11.08 -18.29 -9.95
CA PHE A 794 11.97 -17.66 -8.99
C PHE A 794 11.64 -16.17 -8.94
N SER A 795 11.25 -15.67 -7.78
CA SER A 795 11.02 -14.26 -7.54
C SER A 795 12.11 -13.69 -6.63
N ALA A 796 12.48 -12.44 -6.89
CA ALA A 796 13.24 -11.60 -5.97
C ALA A 796 12.53 -10.26 -5.81
N TRP A 797 12.59 -9.66 -4.63
CA TRP A 797 12.01 -8.34 -4.37
C TRP A 797 12.73 -7.63 -3.23
N GLU A 798 12.52 -6.33 -3.13
CA GLU A 798 13.01 -5.51 -2.02
C GLU A 798 11.99 -5.53 -0.88
N ASP A 799 12.48 -5.75 0.33
CA ASP A 799 11.75 -5.58 1.59
C ASP A 799 12.44 -4.45 2.37
N LEU A 800 11.76 -3.32 2.58
CA LEU A 800 12.34 -2.10 3.12
C LEU A 800 12.44 -2.09 4.66
N ALA A 801 11.74 -3.01 5.34
CA ALA A 801 11.83 -3.15 6.79
C ALA A 801 12.76 -4.31 7.19
N PRO A 802 13.14 -4.43 8.48
CA PRO A 802 13.70 -5.69 8.98
C PRO A 802 12.71 -6.81 8.67
N ASN A 803 13.17 -7.80 7.93
CA ASN A 803 12.26 -8.77 7.32
C ASN A 803 11.36 -9.49 8.33
N VAL A 804 10.27 -10.07 7.79
CA VAL A 804 9.16 -10.68 8.54
C VAL A 804 9.60 -11.75 9.56
N GLN A 805 10.74 -12.39 9.33
CA GLN A 805 11.27 -13.47 10.16
C GLN A 805 12.43 -13.05 11.08
N GLY A 806 12.81 -11.76 11.11
CA GLY A 806 13.91 -11.24 11.92
C GLY A 806 15.31 -11.75 11.50
N GLN A 807 15.43 -12.31 10.29
CA GLN A 807 16.67 -12.83 9.72
C GLN A 807 17.61 -11.72 9.24
N SER A 808 17.07 -10.53 8.91
CA SER A 808 17.85 -9.35 8.54
C SER A 808 17.50 -8.16 9.45
N PRO A 809 18.50 -7.42 9.99
CA PRO A 809 18.28 -6.24 10.82
C PRO A 809 17.93 -4.97 10.02
N HIS A 810 17.99 -5.04 8.69
CA HIS A 810 17.77 -3.93 7.76
C HIS A 810 16.98 -4.40 6.53
N GLY A 811 16.52 -3.46 5.70
CA GLY A 811 15.88 -3.80 4.43
C GLY A 811 16.81 -4.64 3.54
N ASP A 812 16.25 -5.63 2.86
CA ASP A 812 17.01 -6.66 2.16
C ASP A 812 16.31 -7.07 0.85
N VAL A 813 17.04 -7.80 0.01
CA VAL A 813 16.44 -8.50 -1.13
C VAL A 813 16.01 -9.88 -0.66
N LEU A 814 14.72 -10.16 -0.73
CA LEU A 814 14.15 -11.48 -0.46
C LEU A 814 14.03 -12.29 -1.74
N ILE A 815 14.07 -13.61 -1.61
CA ILE A 815 13.88 -14.56 -2.71
C ILE A 815 12.84 -15.62 -2.36
N SER A 816 12.11 -16.09 -3.38
CA SER A 816 11.18 -17.22 -3.28
C SER A 816 11.21 -18.07 -4.53
N LEU A 817 10.96 -19.37 -4.37
CA LEU A 817 10.82 -20.35 -5.45
C LEU A 817 9.45 -21.03 -5.32
N MET A 818 8.59 -20.80 -6.32
CA MET A 818 7.20 -21.25 -6.33
C MET A 818 6.93 -22.17 -7.52
N ALA A 819 6.23 -23.28 -7.32
CA ALA A 819 5.73 -24.10 -8.42
C ALA A 819 4.63 -23.37 -9.21
N THR A 820 4.48 -23.71 -10.50
CA THR A 820 3.32 -23.28 -11.30
C THR A 820 2.50 -24.50 -11.76
N PRO A 821 1.16 -24.47 -11.77
CA PRO A 821 0.30 -23.41 -11.20
C PRO A 821 0.54 -23.24 -9.70
N ILE A 822 0.36 -22.01 -9.20
CA ILE A 822 0.59 -21.69 -7.78
C ILE A 822 -0.57 -22.28 -6.98
N VAL A 823 -0.31 -23.29 -6.15
CA VAL A 823 -1.31 -23.95 -5.30
C VAL A 823 -0.98 -23.59 -3.84
N HIS A 824 -1.99 -23.16 -3.08
CA HIS A 824 -1.89 -22.88 -1.64
C HIS A 824 -2.06 -24.13 -0.80
#